data_AF-A0A8H8SQC3-F1
#
_entry.id   AF-A0A8H8SQC3-F1
#
_cell.length_a   1.000
_cell.length_b   1.000
_cell.length_c   1.000
_cell.angle_alpha   90.00
_cell.angle_beta   90.00
_cell.angle_gamma   90.00
#
_symmetry.space_group_name_H-M   'P 1'
#
loop_
_entity.id
_entity.type
_entity.pdbx_description
1 polymer ?
#
loop_
_entity_poly.entity_id
_entity_poly.type
_entity_poly.pdbx_seq_one_letter_code
_entity_poly.pdbx_strand_id
1 'polypeptide(L)'
;MENRLGTESPPILVEPFVPPPRPSSPSRAPAVHRVLIRSPTQFQYPPSEHSPRTILVQSPHSIGSPSSQSTRELTSTERYQPGSPSPERDYPISPKRRVVIFDPILEERNGRTISLPNVSSNASSPLLTPPTPRRQQSIATQLPTVPIPPSPTDRSWSFMRSGFMSKFEPIPVQALFIHTILCFAAFPFIYLLCVVASGRDLFWTRAIVGAVCGLAGLALGYNLLDLAQQGMESALWATIIHESMRPDGGVTLEQLDSYVSRRGSPWATFRLLIRRIFRHKGARRTNRRKYDQTPWTFFIILFLFVAIISTCLVFIFGRIVEIYTRQERQMEKYRETIVMGDLSEDDIARAGILSEQAYSNFNITWSLTPFASAGLIPMGRSFTENRLKLNPQAVNNVSDTIWFAETYPNQLVPDGMGFGTFDNERTPTFSGSGSPVTESRGQVLRWPRWGIRIGCMVLDNLDKYLVPMHPTSGMTYLFVPKTTMSSILESMDIPYPDMPPVDFSEFMEGKDKPPKGISQSDIAVKGKWWPNGVAHAFESTPAVKGEDGTGWLQIELVLVRLNRAYAENSSFPVKILADKDYPSPVGYDAAICVEEFKPYMVDAYNNTAGSPITLGLVHRSLDFDRFVSTPEKTVIQDGVQWGINSTGKYTAYALAHENSRNIIIKDNGRDYWYVPNPTLVSFTNGSGPLGYTKLDPTRLAMSIAKSDSQHLLPYLAGSQPIVARSYPDKTVAYVKISQLWLGILLLIMLTLGYIAAIFVPRLPLGLPKRDFGVFSWLAAIEGDAIVGIPTGVGRYEHLAELKQRGKDVKVRYTAPDENDWTLS
;
A
#
# COMPACT_ATOMS: atom_id res chain seq x y z
N MET A 1 14.45 33.39 -1.78
CA MET A 1 14.38 34.03 -0.44
C MET A 1 13.74 33.00 0.46
N GLU A 2 14.38 32.32 1.39
CA GLU A 2 15.64 32.54 2.12
C GLU A 2 16.20 31.17 2.57
N ASN A 3 17.47 31.17 2.98
CA ASN A 3 18.48 30.10 2.95
C ASN A 3 18.21 28.80 3.75
N ARG A 4 18.65 27.65 3.20
CA ARG A 4 19.35 26.62 3.98
C ARG A 4 20.52 26.02 3.19
N LEU A 5 21.67 26.03 3.86
CA LEU A 5 22.98 25.60 3.40
C LEU A 5 23.03 24.11 3.07
N GLY A 6 23.77 23.81 2.01
CA GLY A 6 24.22 22.47 1.66
C GLY A 6 25.48 22.06 2.42
N THR A 7 25.58 20.77 2.66
CA THR A 7 26.81 20.03 2.87
C THR A 7 26.67 18.72 2.10
N GLU A 8 27.14 18.73 0.85
CA GLU A 8 27.32 17.52 0.05
C GLU A 8 28.66 16.88 0.46
N SER A 9 28.60 15.62 0.90
CA SER A 9 29.76 14.76 1.08
C SER A 9 30.25 14.28 -0.29
N PRO A 10 31.57 14.20 -0.55
CA PRO A 10 32.09 13.73 -1.83
C PRO A 10 31.89 12.21 -2.01
N PRO A 11 31.77 11.72 -3.25
CA PRO A 11 31.67 10.28 -3.52
C PRO A 11 33.00 9.57 -3.24
N ILE A 12 32.93 8.49 -2.46
CA ILE A 12 34.03 7.57 -2.23
C ILE A 12 34.30 6.81 -3.55
N LEU A 13 35.51 6.99 -4.10
CA LEU A 13 36.04 6.16 -5.17
C LEU A 13 36.17 4.71 -4.65
N VAL A 14 35.52 3.77 -5.33
CA VAL A 14 35.76 2.34 -5.16
C VAL A 14 36.97 1.97 -6.02
N GLU A 15 38.11 1.72 -5.39
CA GLU A 15 39.27 1.12 -6.06
C GLU A 15 38.97 -0.35 -6.43
N PRO A 16 39.39 -0.82 -7.62
CA PRO A 16 39.24 -2.21 -8.01
C PRO A 16 40.24 -3.09 -7.25
N PHE A 17 39.70 -4.14 -6.63
CA PHE A 17 40.42 -5.17 -5.91
C PHE A 17 41.41 -5.92 -6.85
N VAL A 18 42.71 -5.72 -6.64
CA VAL A 18 43.79 -6.48 -7.30
C VAL A 18 44.13 -7.68 -6.42
N PRO A 19 43.97 -8.93 -6.90
CA PRO A 19 44.35 -10.10 -6.11
C PRO A 19 45.89 -10.22 -6.00
N PRO A 20 46.42 -10.65 -4.83
CA PRO A 20 47.86 -10.86 -4.66
C PRO A 20 48.36 -12.03 -5.52
N PRO A 21 49.63 -11.99 -5.99
CA PRO A 21 50.21 -13.05 -6.81
C PRO A 21 50.42 -14.33 -5.99
N ARG A 22 50.16 -15.48 -6.63
CA ARG A 22 50.39 -16.82 -6.07
C ARG A 22 51.85 -17.00 -5.67
N PRO A 23 52.15 -17.52 -4.47
CA PRO A 23 53.50 -17.96 -4.14
C PRO A 23 53.82 -19.25 -4.90
N SER A 24 55.01 -19.25 -5.52
CA SER A 24 55.65 -20.37 -6.18
C SER A 24 55.90 -21.55 -5.24
N SER A 25 55.75 -22.76 -5.78
CA SER A 25 56.02 -24.05 -5.16
C SER A 25 57.43 -24.18 -4.54
N PRO A 26 57.59 -25.03 -3.51
CA PRO A 26 58.74 -24.99 -2.61
C PRO A 26 59.94 -25.82 -3.09
N SER A 27 61.15 -25.30 -2.79
CA SER A 27 62.41 -26.03 -2.87
C SER A 27 62.65 -26.87 -1.61
N ARG A 28 62.90 -28.17 -1.85
CA ARG A 28 63.67 -29.16 -1.06
C ARG A 28 64.33 -28.74 0.28
N ALA A 29 63.92 -29.46 1.34
CA ALA A 29 64.69 -30.12 2.42
C ALA A 29 65.56 -29.25 3.40
N PRO A 30 65.76 -29.64 4.70
CA PRO A 30 65.98 -31.01 5.16
C PRO A 30 65.24 -31.47 6.44
N ALA A 31 65.34 -32.78 6.66
CA ALA A 31 64.79 -33.56 7.76
C ALA A 31 65.43 -33.23 9.13
N VAL A 32 64.62 -33.12 10.18
CA VAL A 32 65.07 -33.20 11.58
C VAL A 32 63.99 -33.86 12.46
N HIS A 33 64.40 -34.97 13.08
CA HIS A 33 63.91 -35.68 14.28
C HIS A 33 62.43 -35.63 14.71
N ARG A 34 61.77 -36.79 14.54
CA ARG A 34 60.67 -37.25 15.41
C ARG A 34 61.22 -37.44 16.84
N VAL A 35 60.72 -36.65 17.77
CA VAL A 35 60.75 -36.97 19.20
C VAL A 35 59.37 -37.52 19.57
N LEU A 36 59.34 -38.79 19.95
CA LEU A 36 58.19 -39.43 20.61
C LEU A 36 58.03 -38.80 21.99
N ILE A 37 56.94 -38.08 22.23
CA ILE A 37 56.51 -37.72 23.58
C ILE A 37 55.31 -38.59 23.95
N ARG A 38 55.51 -39.38 24.99
CA ARG A 38 54.54 -40.23 25.67
C ARG A 38 53.40 -39.37 26.26
N SER A 39 52.17 -39.82 26.07
CA SER A 39 51.01 -39.41 26.86
C SER A 39 51.16 -39.84 28.32
N PRO A 40 50.88 -38.98 29.32
CA PRO A 40 50.66 -39.43 30.68
C PRO A 40 49.16 -39.60 30.98
N THR A 41 48.82 -40.84 31.32
CA THR A 41 47.98 -41.26 32.46
C THR A 41 46.64 -40.57 32.74
N GLN A 42 45.58 -41.35 32.53
CA GLN A 42 44.28 -41.25 33.19
C GLN A 42 44.43 -41.19 34.72
N PHE A 43 43.76 -40.24 35.36
CA PHE A 43 43.52 -40.24 36.80
C PHE A 43 42.19 -40.92 37.12
N GLN A 44 42.25 -41.88 38.05
CA GLN A 44 41.13 -42.56 38.69
C GLN A 44 40.41 -41.64 39.66
N TYR A 45 39.08 -41.62 39.60
CA TYR A 45 38.22 -41.14 40.69
C TYR A 45 37.83 -42.31 41.61
N PRO A 46 37.65 -42.09 42.92
CA PRO A 46 37.34 -43.14 43.89
C PRO A 46 35.85 -43.56 43.83
N PRO A 47 35.50 -44.78 44.31
CA PRO A 47 34.15 -45.32 44.20
C PRO A 47 33.25 -44.84 45.35
N SER A 48 32.00 -44.51 45.04
CA SER A 48 30.91 -44.43 46.03
C SER A 48 30.04 -45.69 45.94
N GLU A 49 29.98 -46.43 47.04
CA GLU A 49 29.21 -47.66 47.22
C GLU A 49 27.73 -47.42 47.59
N HIS A 50 26.87 -48.32 47.07
CA HIS A 50 25.57 -48.81 47.58
C HIS A 50 24.35 -47.85 47.44
N SER A 51 23.19 -48.24 46.89
CA SER A 51 22.48 -49.53 46.89
C SER A 51 21.48 -49.68 45.72
N PRO A 52 20.97 -50.91 45.45
CA PRO A 52 20.35 -51.29 44.18
C PRO A 52 18.82 -51.25 44.19
N ARG A 53 18.20 -51.04 43.01
CA ARG A 53 16.86 -51.56 42.69
C ARG A 53 16.84 -52.17 41.29
N THR A 54 16.48 -53.44 41.28
CA THR A 54 16.29 -54.37 40.16
C THR A 54 14.96 -54.12 39.43
N ILE A 55 14.82 -54.72 38.24
CA ILE A 55 13.60 -55.10 37.46
C ILE A 55 13.34 -54.15 36.27
N LEU A 56 13.17 -54.56 35.00
CA LEU A 56 13.23 -55.85 34.29
C LEU A 56 13.52 -55.51 32.81
N VAL A 57 14.46 -56.21 32.16
CA VAL A 57 14.61 -56.16 30.69
C VAL A 57 13.83 -57.33 30.10
N GLN A 58 12.87 -57.04 29.24
CA GLN A 58 12.20 -58.03 28.40
C GLN A 58 12.42 -57.64 26.93
N SER A 59 13.14 -58.50 26.22
CA SER A 59 13.21 -58.63 24.77
C SER A 59 12.67 -60.03 24.43
N PRO A 60 12.48 -60.43 23.16
CA PRO A 60 12.36 -59.68 21.90
C PRO A 60 11.17 -60.17 21.04
N HIS A 61 10.92 -59.59 19.86
CA HIS A 61 10.76 -60.41 18.64
C HIS A 61 10.96 -59.60 17.35
N SER A 62 11.73 -60.25 16.48
CA SER A 62 12.17 -59.95 15.12
C SER A 62 11.07 -60.00 14.05
N ILE A 63 11.37 -59.42 12.88
CA ILE A 63 11.07 -59.78 11.47
C ILE A 63 10.92 -58.43 10.73
N GLY A 64 11.59 -58.09 9.63
CA GLY A 64 12.54 -58.75 8.73
C GLY A 64 12.79 -57.74 7.59
N SER A 65 14.00 -57.71 7.05
CA SER A 65 14.38 -56.90 5.88
C SER A 65 13.65 -57.40 4.61
N PRO A 66 13.61 -56.61 3.53
CA PRO A 66 14.71 -56.77 2.57
C PRO A 66 15.25 -55.48 1.94
N SER A 67 16.50 -55.65 1.51
CA SER A 67 17.37 -54.85 0.65
C SER A 67 16.77 -54.29 -0.65
N SER A 68 17.28 -53.16 -1.13
CA SER A 68 18.20 -53.14 -2.30
C SER A 68 18.62 -51.71 -2.71
N GLN A 69 19.73 -51.67 -3.43
CA GLN A 69 20.61 -50.57 -3.83
C GLN A 69 19.98 -49.54 -4.78
N SER A 70 20.52 -48.31 -4.82
CA SER A 70 21.21 -47.78 -6.02
C SER A 70 21.63 -46.32 -5.86
N THR A 71 22.93 -46.12 -6.01
CA THR A 71 23.67 -44.96 -6.53
C THR A 71 22.93 -44.07 -7.53
N ARG A 72 23.03 -42.74 -7.42
CA ARG A 72 23.65 -41.85 -8.43
C ARG A 72 23.52 -40.36 -8.09
N GLU A 73 24.66 -39.67 -8.18
CA GLU A 73 24.78 -38.24 -8.47
C GLU A 73 24.01 -37.87 -9.75
N LEU A 74 23.46 -36.66 -9.80
CA LEU A 74 23.45 -35.83 -11.02
C LEU A 74 23.05 -34.37 -10.73
N THR A 75 24.04 -33.51 -10.93
CA THR A 75 23.90 -32.16 -11.48
C THR A 75 22.97 -32.12 -12.70
N SER A 76 22.06 -31.13 -12.80
CA SER A 76 21.89 -30.29 -14.00
C SER A 76 20.85 -29.19 -13.72
N THR A 77 21.19 -27.92 -13.86
CA THR A 77 21.15 -27.08 -15.08
C THR A 77 19.74 -26.73 -15.55
N GLU A 78 19.40 -25.46 -15.36
CA GLU A 78 18.26 -24.76 -15.95
C GLU A 78 18.19 -24.93 -17.47
N ARG A 79 16.97 -25.15 -18.00
CA ARG A 79 16.59 -24.61 -19.30
C ARG A 79 15.09 -24.37 -19.40
N TYR A 80 14.78 -23.12 -19.68
CA TYR A 80 13.48 -22.58 -20.09
C TYR A 80 13.13 -23.06 -21.50
N GLN A 81 11.90 -23.53 -21.73
CA GLN A 81 11.20 -23.35 -23.01
C GLN A 81 9.66 -23.38 -22.84
N PRO A 82 8.92 -22.68 -23.71
CA PRO A 82 7.51 -22.33 -23.51
C PRO A 82 6.55 -23.35 -24.15
N GLY A 83 5.45 -23.66 -23.46
CA GLY A 83 4.37 -24.51 -23.97
C GLY A 83 3.19 -23.69 -24.50
N SER A 84 2.90 -23.84 -25.79
CA SER A 84 1.67 -23.45 -26.49
C SER A 84 0.57 -24.54 -26.33
N PRO A 85 -0.69 -24.25 -26.72
CA PRO A 85 -1.89 -24.69 -25.99
C PRO A 85 -2.59 -25.92 -26.58
N SER A 86 -3.39 -26.60 -25.76
CA SER A 86 -4.43 -27.55 -26.18
C SER A 86 -5.39 -27.87 -25.01
N PRO A 87 -6.57 -28.47 -25.26
CA PRO A 87 -7.86 -27.80 -25.04
C PRO A 87 -8.80 -28.55 -24.07
N GLU A 88 -9.99 -27.96 -23.84
CA GLU A 88 -11.24 -28.68 -23.45
C GLU A 88 -11.23 -29.36 -22.06
N ARG A 89 -12.22 -29.31 -21.17
CA ARG A 89 -13.58 -28.79 -21.04
C ARG A 89 -13.87 -28.96 -19.53
N ASP A 90 -14.56 -28.01 -18.89
CA ASP A 90 -15.70 -28.29 -18.00
C ASP A 90 -16.17 -26.99 -17.33
N TYR A 91 -17.37 -26.58 -17.71
CA TYR A 91 -18.09 -25.43 -17.18
C TYR A 91 -18.79 -25.81 -15.87
N PRO A 92 -18.77 -24.95 -14.84
CA PRO A 92 -19.79 -24.95 -13.83
C PRO A 92 -20.78 -23.78 -14.03
N ILE A 93 -22.01 -24.16 -14.34
CA ILE A 93 -23.26 -23.76 -13.68
C ILE A 93 -23.41 -22.26 -13.33
N SER A 94 -24.23 -21.62 -14.17
CA SER A 94 -24.86 -20.31 -14.01
C SER A 94 -25.55 -20.08 -12.65
N PRO A 95 -25.35 -18.92 -11.99
CA PRO A 95 -26.22 -18.50 -10.89
C PRO A 95 -27.53 -17.90 -11.44
N LYS A 96 -28.65 -18.52 -11.04
CA LYS A 96 -30.02 -18.05 -11.26
C LYS A 96 -30.16 -16.56 -10.91
N ARG A 97 -30.39 -15.74 -11.94
CA ARG A 97 -30.79 -14.34 -11.81
C ARG A 97 -32.27 -14.29 -11.41
N ARG A 98 -32.54 -13.92 -10.17
CA ARG A 98 -33.88 -13.58 -9.67
C ARG A 98 -34.29 -12.26 -10.31
N VAL A 99 -35.24 -12.30 -11.24
CA VAL A 99 -35.88 -11.11 -11.80
C VAL A 99 -36.90 -10.64 -10.76
N VAL A 100 -36.61 -9.53 -10.09
CA VAL A 100 -37.58 -8.78 -9.30
C VAL A 100 -38.18 -7.74 -10.25
N ILE A 101 -39.44 -7.96 -10.62
CA ILE A 101 -40.26 -7.02 -11.37
C ILE A 101 -40.70 -5.95 -10.36
N PHE A 102 -40.32 -4.70 -10.61
CA PHE A 102 -40.89 -3.53 -9.94
C PHE A 102 -41.89 -2.90 -10.89
N ASP A 103 -43.18 -3.12 -10.59
CA ASP A 103 -44.31 -2.41 -11.17
C ASP A 103 -44.37 -0.99 -10.59
N PRO A 104 -44.50 0.07 -11.42
CA PRO A 104 -44.97 1.35 -10.94
C PRO A 104 -46.50 1.33 -10.81
N ILE A 105 -46.92 1.44 -9.56
CA ILE A 105 -48.27 1.70 -9.07
C ILE A 105 -48.88 2.89 -9.81
N LEU A 106 -50.02 2.62 -10.45
CA LEU A 106 -51.00 3.59 -10.94
C LEU A 106 -51.91 3.96 -9.78
N GLU A 107 -51.88 5.22 -9.35
CA GLU A 107 -52.88 5.78 -8.44
C GLU A 107 -53.97 6.52 -9.24
N GLU A 108 -55.17 6.36 -8.71
CA GLU A 108 -56.47 6.47 -9.33
C GLU A 108 -57.10 7.87 -9.14
N ARG A 109 -58.21 8.11 -9.86
CA ARG A 109 -59.30 9.08 -9.62
C ARG A 109 -59.12 10.55 -10.01
N ASN A 110 -59.82 10.96 -11.09
CA ASN A 110 -61.22 11.37 -10.98
C ASN A 110 -61.81 11.71 -12.37
N GLY A 111 -63.07 11.31 -12.62
CA GLY A 111 -63.92 12.07 -13.58
C GLY A 111 -64.79 11.30 -14.58
N ARG A 112 -65.81 10.62 -14.07
CA ARG A 112 -67.18 10.45 -14.62
C ARG A 112 -67.39 10.22 -16.12
N THR A 113 -67.81 9.00 -16.43
CA THR A 113 -68.69 8.63 -17.55
C THR A 113 -70.16 8.83 -17.15
N ILE A 114 -70.96 9.49 -18.00
CA ILE A 114 -72.43 9.34 -18.03
C ILE A 114 -72.81 8.92 -19.46
N SER A 115 -73.63 7.88 -19.53
CA SER A 115 -74.06 7.16 -20.72
C SER A 115 -75.47 7.56 -21.19
N LEU A 116 -75.61 7.64 -22.53
CA LEU A 116 -76.81 7.35 -23.38
C LEU A 116 -78.03 8.29 -23.24
N PRO A 117 -78.95 8.43 -24.24
CA PRO A 117 -79.37 7.39 -25.21
C PRO A 117 -79.69 7.82 -26.67
N ASN A 118 -79.93 6.80 -27.50
CA ASN A 118 -80.64 6.85 -28.79
C ASN A 118 -82.07 7.40 -28.65
N VAL A 119 -82.48 8.34 -29.50
CA VAL A 119 -83.88 8.54 -29.93
C VAL A 119 -83.90 9.05 -31.38
N SER A 120 -84.84 8.49 -32.15
CA SER A 120 -85.22 8.76 -33.54
C SER A 120 -86.00 10.09 -33.71
N SER A 121 -85.90 10.70 -34.90
CA SER A 121 -87.03 11.08 -35.78
C SER A 121 -86.73 12.28 -36.71
N ASN A 122 -87.03 12.06 -37.99
CA ASN A 122 -87.51 12.97 -39.04
C ASN A 122 -87.43 14.50 -38.85
N ALA A 123 -86.85 15.21 -39.83
CA ALA A 123 -87.61 16.09 -40.75
C ALA A 123 -86.73 16.80 -41.79
N SER A 124 -87.17 16.70 -43.06
CA SER A 124 -87.09 17.69 -44.15
C SER A 124 -85.75 18.27 -44.63
N SER A 125 -85.41 17.88 -45.87
CA SER A 125 -84.64 18.64 -46.87
C SER A 125 -85.17 20.08 -47.06
N PRO A 126 -84.38 20.99 -47.67
CA PRO A 126 -84.36 21.00 -49.14
C PRO A 126 -82.96 21.10 -49.77
N LEU A 127 -82.92 20.56 -50.99
CA LEU A 127 -81.85 20.68 -51.97
C LEU A 127 -81.35 22.13 -52.12
N LEU A 128 -80.03 22.29 -52.14
CA LEU A 128 -79.35 23.31 -52.93
C LEU A 128 -78.07 22.68 -53.51
N THR A 129 -78.02 22.67 -54.83
CA THR A 129 -76.93 22.19 -55.69
C THR A 129 -75.64 22.97 -55.44
N PRO A 130 -74.45 22.32 -55.37
CA PRO A 130 -73.18 23.04 -55.39
C PRO A 130 -72.80 23.43 -56.82
N PRO A 131 -72.46 24.70 -57.11
CA PRO A 131 -71.96 25.11 -58.41
C PRO A 131 -70.50 24.68 -58.60
N THR A 132 -70.20 24.32 -59.84
CA THR A 132 -68.88 23.99 -60.39
C THR A 132 -67.91 25.17 -60.19
N PRO A 133 -66.69 24.96 -59.65
CA PRO A 133 -65.73 26.06 -59.52
C PRO A 133 -65.11 26.36 -60.89
N ARG A 134 -65.43 27.57 -61.36
CA ARG A 134 -64.91 28.20 -62.57
C ARG A 134 -63.42 28.51 -62.36
N ARG A 135 -62.58 28.00 -63.25
CA ARG A 135 -61.14 28.25 -63.35
C ARG A 135 -60.88 29.77 -63.50
N GLN A 136 -60.59 30.46 -62.41
CA GLN A 136 -60.03 31.81 -62.43
C GLN A 136 -58.51 31.70 -62.60
N GLN A 137 -57.99 32.29 -63.68
CA GLN A 137 -56.58 32.60 -63.80
C GLN A 137 -56.26 33.68 -62.78
N SER A 138 -55.46 33.36 -61.76
CA SER A 138 -54.89 34.37 -60.88
C SER A 138 -53.83 35.13 -61.67
N ILE A 139 -54.08 36.43 -61.85
CA ILE A 139 -53.07 37.40 -62.24
C ILE A 139 -52.07 37.45 -61.08
N ALA A 140 -50.82 37.07 -61.35
CA ALA A 140 -49.73 37.16 -60.39
C ALA A 140 -49.54 38.63 -60.00
N THR A 141 -49.93 38.98 -58.77
CA THR A 141 -49.52 40.23 -58.14
C THR A 141 -48.04 40.06 -57.78
N GLN A 142 -47.15 40.44 -58.69
CA GLN A 142 -45.74 40.62 -58.37
C GLN A 142 -45.64 41.64 -57.24
N LEU A 143 -45.27 41.19 -56.04
CA LEU A 143 -44.81 42.11 -55.00
C LEU A 143 -43.45 42.65 -55.47
N PRO A 144 -43.27 43.98 -55.58
CA PRO A 144 -41.99 44.56 -55.96
C PRO A 144 -40.93 44.11 -54.97
N THR A 145 -39.83 43.56 -55.50
CA THR A 145 -38.63 43.19 -54.76
C THR A 145 -38.00 44.47 -54.23
N VAL A 146 -38.48 44.98 -53.10
CA VAL A 146 -37.79 46.03 -52.36
C VAL A 146 -36.56 45.36 -51.75
N PRO A 147 -35.32 45.78 -52.10
CA PRO A 147 -34.15 45.34 -51.37
C PRO A 147 -34.32 45.80 -49.93
N ILE A 148 -34.43 44.86 -48.99
CA ILE A 148 -34.45 45.16 -47.56
C ILE A 148 -33.12 45.88 -47.27
N PRO A 149 -33.12 47.17 -46.87
CA PRO A 149 -31.89 47.82 -46.46
C PRO A 149 -31.34 47.06 -45.24
N PRO A 150 -30.01 46.95 -45.10
CA PRO A 150 -29.43 46.25 -43.96
C PRO A 150 -29.99 46.84 -42.66
N SER A 151 -30.49 45.98 -41.78
CA SER A 151 -30.95 46.34 -40.44
C SER A 151 -29.90 47.24 -39.75
N PRO A 152 -30.27 48.40 -39.19
CA PRO A 152 -29.31 49.37 -38.64
C PRO A 152 -28.74 48.99 -37.26
N THR A 153 -28.92 47.75 -36.79
CA THR A 153 -28.51 47.36 -35.42
C THR A 153 -27.26 46.48 -35.30
N ASP A 154 -26.65 45.99 -36.38
CA ASP A 154 -25.37 45.29 -36.28
C ASP A 154 -24.19 46.20 -36.62
N ARG A 155 -23.81 47.06 -35.66
CA ARG A 155 -22.42 47.51 -35.51
C ARG A 155 -21.55 46.32 -35.08
N SER A 156 -21.45 45.31 -35.94
CA SER A 156 -20.39 44.31 -35.83
C SER A 156 -19.21 44.80 -36.67
N TRP A 157 -18.02 44.75 -36.08
CA TRP A 157 -16.77 45.17 -36.70
C TRP A 157 -16.48 44.27 -37.92
N SER A 158 -17.05 44.63 -39.08
CA SER A 158 -16.76 43.97 -40.34
C SER A 158 -15.41 44.49 -40.84
N PHE A 159 -14.34 43.76 -40.50
CA PHE A 159 -13.07 43.90 -41.22
C PHE A 159 -13.36 43.74 -42.73
N MET A 160 -13.06 44.78 -43.51
CA MET A 160 -13.24 44.79 -44.97
C MET A 160 -12.61 43.52 -45.58
N ARG A 161 -13.44 42.65 -46.15
CA ARG A 161 -13.02 41.40 -46.80
C ARG A 161 -12.98 41.58 -48.31
N SER A 162 -11.81 41.83 -48.88
CA SER A 162 -11.53 41.60 -50.30
C SER A 162 -10.94 40.20 -50.54
N GLY A 163 -11.25 39.55 -51.66
CA GLY A 163 -10.67 38.25 -52.06
C GLY A 163 -11.43 37.02 -51.54
N PHE A 164 -10.72 35.93 -51.23
CA PHE A 164 -11.28 34.60 -50.88
C PHE A 164 -12.32 34.62 -49.76
N MET A 165 -12.19 35.55 -48.79
CA MET A 165 -13.07 35.68 -47.64
C MET A 165 -14.47 36.24 -47.96
N SER A 166 -14.69 36.81 -49.15
CA SER A 166 -16.03 37.26 -49.58
C SER A 166 -17.00 36.11 -49.83
N LYS A 167 -16.49 34.88 -49.99
CA LYS A 167 -17.28 33.66 -50.20
C LYS A 167 -17.91 33.10 -48.91
N PHE A 168 -17.54 33.66 -47.76
CA PHE A 168 -17.99 33.21 -46.45
C PHE A 168 -18.84 34.27 -45.74
N GLU A 169 -19.67 33.80 -44.82
CA GLU A 169 -20.51 34.63 -43.96
C GLU A 169 -19.70 35.41 -42.91
N PRO A 170 -20.28 36.47 -42.32
CA PRO A 170 -19.66 37.15 -41.19
C PRO A 170 -19.45 36.19 -40.02
N ILE A 171 -18.29 36.30 -39.36
CA ILE A 171 -17.89 35.40 -38.27
C ILE A 171 -18.82 35.64 -37.06
N PRO A 172 -19.37 34.60 -36.42
CA PRO A 172 -20.12 34.75 -35.18
C PRO A 172 -19.16 35.02 -34.01
N VAL A 173 -18.71 36.28 -33.88
CA VAL A 173 -17.65 36.70 -32.93
C VAL A 173 -18.00 36.33 -31.49
N GLN A 174 -19.26 36.48 -31.08
CA GLN A 174 -19.71 36.16 -29.72
C GLN A 174 -19.58 34.66 -29.39
N ALA A 175 -20.09 33.78 -30.26
CA ALA A 175 -20.02 32.34 -30.04
C ALA A 175 -18.56 31.83 -30.10
N LEU A 176 -17.75 32.35 -31.01
CA LEU A 176 -16.33 32.02 -31.13
C LEU A 176 -15.50 32.50 -29.92
N PHE A 177 -15.84 33.68 -29.37
CA PHE A 177 -15.22 34.20 -28.16
C PHE A 177 -15.56 33.32 -26.95
N ILE A 178 -16.83 32.91 -26.80
CA ILE A 178 -17.26 31.97 -25.75
C ILE A 178 -16.53 30.63 -25.90
N HIS A 179 -16.42 30.08 -27.11
CA HIS A 179 -15.65 28.85 -27.36
C HIS A 179 -14.20 28.97 -26.92
N THR A 180 -13.57 30.08 -27.27
CA THR A 180 -12.17 30.37 -26.92
C THR A 180 -12.01 30.40 -25.39
N ILE A 181 -12.89 31.12 -24.68
CA ILE A 181 -12.89 31.14 -23.21
C ILE A 181 -13.09 29.74 -22.64
N LEU A 182 -14.06 28.97 -23.14
CA LEU A 182 -14.33 27.61 -22.67
C LEU A 182 -13.11 26.69 -22.86
N CYS A 183 -12.41 26.77 -24.00
CA CYS A 183 -11.20 26.01 -24.24
C CYS A 183 -10.07 26.39 -23.26
N PHE A 184 -9.86 27.68 -23.02
CA PHE A 184 -8.85 28.14 -22.06
C PHE A 184 -9.21 27.82 -20.61
N ALA A 185 -10.49 27.94 -20.24
CA ALA A 185 -10.98 27.65 -18.89
C ALA A 185 -11.02 26.15 -18.58
N ALA A 186 -11.21 25.29 -19.59
CA ALA A 186 -11.21 23.85 -19.42
C ALA A 186 -9.86 23.32 -18.91
N PHE A 187 -8.73 23.93 -19.28
CA PHE A 187 -7.41 23.51 -18.79
C PHE A 187 -7.25 23.63 -17.26
N PRO A 188 -7.38 24.83 -16.64
CA PRO A 188 -7.29 24.97 -15.19
C PRO A 188 -8.42 24.23 -14.47
N PHE A 189 -9.61 24.14 -15.05
CA PHE A 189 -10.74 23.42 -14.47
C PHE A 189 -10.47 21.91 -14.36
N ILE A 190 -9.99 21.29 -15.45
CA ILE A 190 -9.59 19.88 -15.45
C ILE A 190 -8.31 19.69 -14.63
N TYR A 191 -7.38 20.64 -14.58
CA TYR A 191 -6.18 20.53 -13.74
C TYR A 191 -6.49 20.56 -12.24
N LEU A 192 -7.43 21.40 -11.80
CA LEU A 192 -7.83 21.52 -10.39
C LEU A 192 -8.44 20.22 -9.84
N LEU A 193 -8.96 19.37 -10.72
CA LEU A 193 -9.39 18.00 -10.41
C LEU A 193 -8.30 17.21 -9.68
N CYS A 194 -7.03 17.31 -10.09
CA CYS A 194 -5.94 16.57 -9.44
C CYS A 194 -5.84 16.88 -7.96
N VAL A 195 -6.10 18.12 -7.56
CA VAL A 195 -6.03 18.56 -6.16
C VAL A 195 -7.24 18.05 -5.37
N VAL A 196 -8.44 18.13 -5.94
CA VAL A 196 -9.69 17.78 -5.25
C VAL A 196 -9.89 16.27 -5.14
N ALA A 197 -9.49 15.51 -6.17
CA ALA A 197 -9.75 14.08 -6.27
C ALA A 197 -8.64 13.21 -5.65
N SER A 198 -7.40 13.72 -5.52
CA SER A 198 -6.29 12.93 -4.96
C SER A 198 -6.42 12.69 -3.47
N GLY A 199 -5.96 11.53 -2.99
CA GLY A 199 -5.97 11.15 -1.58
C GLY A 199 -7.35 10.71 -1.06
N ARG A 200 -8.31 10.46 -1.96
CA ARG A 200 -9.66 9.97 -1.64
C ARG A 200 -9.80 8.49 -1.99
N ASP A 201 -10.89 7.88 -1.56
CA ASP A 201 -11.23 6.51 -1.97
C ASP A 201 -11.43 6.43 -3.49
N LEU A 202 -11.20 5.24 -4.05
CA LEU A 202 -11.31 5.00 -5.50
C LEU A 202 -12.71 5.37 -6.04
N PHE A 203 -13.76 5.11 -5.27
CA PHE A 203 -15.13 5.44 -5.65
C PHE A 203 -15.31 6.95 -5.82
N TRP A 204 -14.98 7.74 -4.79
CA TRP A 204 -15.12 9.19 -4.80
C TRP A 204 -14.24 9.84 -5.86
N THR A 205 -13.02 9.33 -6.02
CA THR A 205 -12.10 9.79 -7.06
C THR A 205 -12.72 9.62 -8.46
N ARG A 206 -13.27 8.44 -8.77
CA ARG A 206 -13.95 8.19 -10.05
C ARG A 206 -15.18 9.05 -10.25
N ALA A 207 -15.97 9.26 -9.20
CA ALA A 207 -17.17 10.10 -9.25
C ALA A 207 -16.83 11.56 -9.57
N ILE A 208 -15.83 12.13 -8.89
CA ILE A 208 -15.36 13.51 -9.13
C ILE A 208 -14.79 13.65 -10.53
N VAL A 209 -13.92 12.71 -10.95
CA VAL A 209 -13.33 12.71 -12.29
C VAL A 209 -14.42 12.65 -13.37
N GLY A 210 -15.37 11.73 -13.23
CA GLY A 210 -16.48 11.57 -14.17
C GLY A 210 -17.36 12.82 -14.25
N ALA A 211 -17.69 13.43 -13.12
CA ALA A 211 -18.53 14.62 -13.07
C ALA A 211 -17.84 15.83 -13.74
N VAL A 212 -16.59 16.12 -13.39
CA VAL A 212 -15.84 17.28 -13.90
C VAL A 212 -15.52 17.11 -15.39
N CYS A 213 -14.99 15.95 -15.82
CA CYS A 213 -14.72 15.68 -17.23
C CYS A 213 -16.01 15.63 -18.06
N GLY A 214 -17.12 15.14 -17.47
CA GLY A 214 -18.45 15.17 -18.06
C GLY A 214 -18.95 16.59 -18.32
N LEU A 215 -18.92 17.45 -17.31
CA LEU A 215 -19.35 18.86 -17.44
C LEU A 215 -18.49 19.62 -18.45
N ALA A 216 -17.16 19.50 -18.37
CA ALA A 216 -16.25 20.17 -19.30
C ALA A 216 -16.43 19.66 -20.75
N GLY A 217 -16.54 18.35 -20.93
CA GLY A 217 -16.76 17.71 -22.23
C GLY A 217 -18.11 18.10 -22.86
N LEU A 218 -19.18 18.12 -22.06
CA LEU A 218 -20.51 18.53 -22.52
C LEU A 218 -20.57 20.01 -22.89
N ALA A 219 -19.99 20.90 -22.07
CA ALA A 219 -19.97 22.33 -22.34
C ALA A 219 -19.21 22.66 -23.63
N LEU A 220 -18.01 22.09 -23.79
CA LEU A 220 -17.19 22.26 -25.01
C LEU A 220 -17.85 21.63 -26.24
N GLY A 221 -18.40 20.42 -26.09
CA GLY A 221 -19.07 19.72 -27.18
C GLY A 221 -20.31 20.45 -27.67
N TYR A 222 -21.16 20.91 -26.75
CA TYR A 222 -22.36 21.67 -27.07
C TYR A 222 -22.03 22.97 -27.81
N ASN A 223 -21.04 23.74 -27.32
CA ASN A 223 -20.64 24.98 -27.96
C ASN A 223 -20.03 24.75 -29.36
N LEU A 224 -19.23 23.69 -29.53
CA LEU A 224 -18.69 23.32 -30.83
C LEU A 224 -19.78 22.90 -31.82
N LEU A 225 -20.78 22.16 -31.37
CA LEU A 225 -21.94 21.76 -32.18
C LEU A 225 -22.74 22.99 -32.64
N ASP A 226 -22.94 23.97 -31.76
CA ASP A 226 -23.64 25.22 -32.07
C ASP A 226 -22.90 26.02 -33.17
N LEU A 227 -21.56 26.12 -33.07
CA LEU A 227 -20.73 26.73 -34.12
C LEU A 227 -20.84 25.99 -35.45
N ALA A 228 -20.74 24.65 -35.44
CA ALA A 228 -20.82 23.85 -36.66
C ALA A 228 -22.22 23.83 -37.29
N GLN A 229 -23.27 24.05 -36.49
CA GLN A 229 -24.65 24.06 -36.96
C GLN A 229 -24.88 25.09 -38.06
N GLN A 230 -24.19 26.23 -38.00
CA GLN A 230 -24.31 27.29 -39.00
C GLN A 230 -23.92 26.80 -40.40
N GLY A 231 -22.86 25.99 -40.51
CA GLY A 231 -22.47 25.37 -41.77
C GLY A 231 -23.47 24.32 -42.27
N MET A 232 -24.12 23.60 -41.34
CA MET A 232 -25.15 22.62 -41.67
C MET A 232 -26.45 23.28 -42.16
N GLU A 233 -26.86 24.37 -41.51
CA GLU A 233 -27.98 25.23 -41.94
C GLU A 233 -27.78 25.71 -43.39
N SER A 234 -26.62 26.30 -43.68
CA SER A 234 -26.30 26.77 -45.04
C SER A 234 -26.24 25.61 -46.05
N ALA A 235 -25.73 24.44 -45.65
CA ALA A 235 -25.69 23.26 -46.52
C ALA A 235 -27.07 22.69 -46.85
N LEU A 236 -28.03 22.74 -45.91
CA LEU A 236 -29.41 22.35 -46.15
C LEU A 236 -30.09 23.31 -47.13
N TRP A 237 -29.99 24.61 -46.89
CA TRP A 237 -30.56 25.63 -47.77
C TRP A 237 -29.96 25.59 -49.18
N ALA A 238 -28.65 25.38 -49.31
CA ALA A 238 -28.03 25.14 -50.60
C ALA A 238 -28.57 23.88 -51.30
N THR A 239 -28.94 22.84 -50.55
CA THR A 239 -29.57 21.63 -51.13
C THR A 239 -30.96 21.95 -51.67
N ILE A 240 -31.75 22.76 -50.95
CA ILE A 240 -33.08 23.20 -51.39
C ILE A 240 -32.98 24.03 -52.67
N ILE A 241 -32.05 25.01 -52.72
CA ILE A 241 -31.81 25.85 -53.91
C ILE A 241 -31.37 25.00 -55.11
N HIS A 242 -30.44 24.05 -54.93
CA HIS A 242 -30.02 23.19 -56.04
C HIS A 242 -31.13 22.28 -56.57
N GLU A 243 -32.02 21.80 -55.69
CA GLU A 243 -33.16 20.97 -56.11
C GLU A 243 -34.29 21.80 -56.73
N SER A 244 -34.43 23.10 -56.42
CA SER A 244 -35.45 23.98 -57.02
C SER A 244 -35.11 24.48 -58.42
N MET A 245 -33.83 24.44 -58.83
CA MET A 245 -33.36 24.82 -60.18
C MET A 245 -33.78 23.86 -61.32
N ARG A 246 -34.71 22.94 -61.07
CA ARG A 246 -35.29 22.04 -62.07
C ARG A 246 -36.79 22.29 -62.18
N PRO A 247 -37.39 22.24 -63.38
CA PRO A 247 -38.83 22.50 -63.58
C PRO A 247 -39.73 21.55 -62.76
N ASP A 248 -39.32 20.29 -62.55
CA ASP A 248 -40.01 19.30 -61.68
C ASP A 248 -39.39 19.14 -60.28
N GLY A 249 -38.40 19.97 -59.95
CA GLY A 249 -37.57 19.88 -58.75
C GLY A 249 -38.23 20.40 -57.46
N GLY A 250 -37.51 20.31 -56.34
CA GLY A 250 -37.93 20.73 -55.00
C GLY A 250 -37.81 19.62 -53.94
N VAL A 251 -37.64 20.03 -52.67
CA VAL A 251 -37.61 19.11 -51.51
C VAL A 251 -39.04 18.99 -50.96
N THR A 252 -39.54 17.79 -50.69
CA THR A 252 -40.89 17.66 -50.11
C THR A 252 -40.90 18.12 -48.65
N LEU A 253 -42.05 18.62 -48.18
CA LEU A 253 -42.21 19.12 -46.81
C LEU A 253 -41.89 18.05 -45.77
N GLU A 254 -42.24 16.78 -46.02
CA GLU A 254 -41.88 15.66 -45.14
C GLU A 254 -40.37 15.43 -45.06
N GLN A 255 -39.67 15.55 -46.18
CA GLN A 255 -38.21 15.38 -46.22
C GLN A 255 -37.52 16.55 -45.52
N LEU A 256 -38.02 17.76 -45.75
CA LEU A 256 -37.56 18.98 -45.10
C LEU A 256 -37.74 18.90 -43.58
N ASP A 257 -38.93 18.52 -43.11
CA ASP A 257 -39.21 18.25 -41.70
C ASP A 257 -38.26 17.18 -41.14
N SER A 258 -37.96 16.13 -41.91
CA SER A 258 -37.00 15.10 -41.48
C SER A 258 -35.56 15.61 -41.32
N TYR A 259 -35.19 16.71 -41.99
CA TYR A 259 -33.87 17.35 -41.87
C TYR A 259 -33.83 18.42 -40.76
N VAL A 260 -34.97 19.06 -40.48
CA VAL A 260 -35.09 20.22 -39.58
C VAL A 260 -35.61 19.85 -38.18
N SER A 261 -36.32 18.72 -38.06
CA SER A 261 -37.06 18.28 -36.85
C SER A 261 -36.23 18.20 -35.56
N ARG A 262 -34.88 18.15 -35.63
CA ARG A 262 -34.00 18.27 -34.47
C ARG A 262 -32.75 19.07 -34.81
N ARG A 263 -32.67 20.30 -34.27
CA ARG A 263 -31.46 21.14 -34.28
C ARG A 263 -30.27 20.32 -33.74
N GLY A 264 -29.17 20.28 -34.50
CA GLY A 264 -27.96 19.57 -34.11
C GLY A 264 -27.97 18.04 -34.27
N SER A 265 -29.01 17.43 -34.84
CA SER A 265 -29.08 15.96 -34.97
C SER A 265 -28.09 15.40 -36.01
N PRO A 266 -27.17 14.50 -35.62
CA PRO A 266 -26.25 13.83 -36.55
C PRO A 266 -27.02 12.95 -37.55
N TRP A 267 -28.13 12.35 -37.13
CA TRP A 267 -28.92 11.45 -37.96
C TRP A 267 -29.65 12.18 -39.09
N ALA A 268 -30.23 13.36 -38.79
CA ALA A 268 -30.84 14.22 -39.80
C ALA A 268 -29.81 14.65 -40.85
N THR A 269 -28.61 15.02 -40.38
CA THR A 269 -27.49 15.42 -41.24
C THR A 269 -26.95 14.27 -42.09
N PHE A 270 -26.89 13.05 -41.54
CA PHE A 270 -26.50 11.86 -42.27
C PHE A 270 -27.49 11.50 -43.38
N ARG A 271 -28.80 11.64 -43.12
CA ARG A 271 -29.82 11.47 -44.18
C ARG A 271 -29.69 12.52 -45.28
N LEU A 272 -29.37 13.77 -44.91
CA LEU A 272 -29.07 14.83 -45.87
C LEU A 272 -27.84 14.48 -46.72
N LEU A 273 -26.79 13.91 -46.11
CA LEU A 273 -25.59 13.44 -46.80
C LEU A 273 -25.90 12.33 -47.80
N ILE A 274 -26.61 11.28 -47.37
CA ILE A 274 -27.01 10.16 -48.25
C ILE A 274 -27.81 10.68 -49.43
N ARG A 275 -28.76 11.58 -49.19
CA ARG A 275 -29.53 12.19 -50.28
C ARG A 275 -28.61 12.93 -51.23
N ARG A 276 -27.72 13.78 -50.71
CA ARG A 276 -26.82 14.60 -51.52
C ARG A 276 -25.85 13.78 -52.36
N ILE A 277 -25.39 12.63 -51.86
CA ILE A 277 -24.44 11.75 -52.56
C ILE A 277 -25.14 10.80 -53.53
N PHE A 278 -26.21 10.12 -53.10
CA PHE A 278 -26.77 8.98 -53.83
C PHE A 278 -28.11 9.28 -54.53
N ARG A 279 -28.92 10.22 -54.01
CA ARG A 279 -30.26 10.51 -54.55
C ARG A 279 -30.34 11.86 -55.26
N HIS A 280 -29.31 12.67 -55.16
CA HIS A 280 -29.29 14.03 -55.71
C HIS A 280 -29.20 13.99 -57.22
N LYS A 281 -30.35 14.10 -57.87
CA LYS A 281 -30.47 14.44 -59.29
C LYS A 281 -30.52 15.97 -59.40
N GLY A 282 -29.44 16.69 -59.04
CA GLY A 282 -29.36 18.15 -59.20
C GLY A 282 -29.00 18.57 -60.64
N ALA A 283 -28.95 19.87 -60.96
CA ALA A 283 -28.44 20.35 -62.25
C ALA A 283 -27.09 19.68 -62.61
N ARG A 284 -26.87 19.30 -63.88
CA ARG A 284 -25.59 18.70 -64.34
C ARG A 284 -24.43 19.53 -63.79
N ARG A 285 -23.36 18.89 -63.31
CA ARG A 285 -22.20 19.51 -62.63
C ARG A 285 -21.62 20.72 -63.40
N THR A 286 -21.82 20.76 -64.71
CA THR A 286 -21.48 21.85 -65.63
C THR A 286 -22.34 23.11 -65.47
N ASN A 287 -23.67 22.99 -65.32
CA ASN A 287 -24.56 24.15 -65.11
C ASN A 287 -24.44 24.71 -63.69
N ARG A 288 -24.19 23.85 -62.70
CA ARG A 288 -23.99 24.28 -61.31
C ARG A 288 -22.77 25.19 -61.14
N ARG A 289 -21.66 24.91 -61.83
CA ARG A 289 -20.43 25.72 -61.77
C ARG A 289 -20.63 27.20 -62.13
N LYS A 290 -21.70 27.54 -62.86
CA LYS A 290 -22.01 28.91 -63.27
C LYS A 290 -22.49 29.77 -62.10
N TYR A 291 -23.13 29.19 -61.09
CA TYR A 291 -23.74 29.94 -59.98
C TYR A 291 -23.35 29.46 -58.57
N ASP A 292 -22.75 28.27 -58.44
CA ASP A 292 -22.20 27.76 -57.18
C ASP A 292 -21.01 26.81 -57.40
N GLN A 293 -19.87 27.14 -56.80
CA GLN A 293 -18.65 26.33 -56.84
C GLN A 293 -18.34 25.67 -55.48
N THR A 294 -19.20 25.86 -54.48
CA THR A 294 -18.91 25.48 -53.08
C THR A 294 -19.06 23.96 -52.88
N PRO A 295 -18.11 23.30 -52.20
CA PRO A 295 -18.17 21.86 -51.94
C PRO A 295 -19.05 21.52 -50.73
N TRP A 296 -20.36 21.77 -50.82
CA TRP A 296 -21.29 21.59 -49.68
C TRP A 296 -21.31 20.21 -49.03
N THR A 297 -21.01 19.13 -49.76
CA THR A 297 -20.88 17.78 -49.18
C THR A 297 -19.80 17.73 -48.11
N PHE A 298 -18.71 18.49 -48.29
CA PHE A 298 -17.64 18.61 -47.30
C PHE A 298 -18.14 19.22 -45.99
N PHE A 299 -18.96 20.27 -46.04
CA PHE A 299 -19.51 20.92 -44.84
C PHE A 299 -20.47 20.01 -44.07
N ILE A 300 -21.23 19.15 -44.77
CA ILE A 300 -22.07 18.13 -44.15
C ILE A 300 -21.21 17.06 -43.45
N ILE A 301 -20.12 16.62 -44.08
CA ILE A 301 -19.15 15.67 -43.49
C ILE A 301 -18.44 16.29 -42.28
N LEU A 302 -18.03 17.56 -42.39
CA LEU A 302 -17.39 18.31 -41.32
C LEU A 302 -18.30 18.42 -40.09
N PHE A 303 -19.59 18.72 -40.27
CA PHE A 303 -20.57 18.73 -39.19
C PHE A 303 -20.70 17.35 -38.51
N LEU A 304 -20.80 16.27 -39.30
CA LEU A 304 -20.89 14.92 -38.75
C LEU A 304 -19.63 14.55 -37.95
N PHE A 305 -18.45 14.92 -38.47
CA PHE A 305 -17.18 14.73 -37.78
C PHE A 305 -17.13 15.50 -36.46
N VAL A 306 -17.51 16.77 -36.46
CA VAL A 306 -17.61 17.60 -35.26
C VAL A 306 -18.60 17.00 -34.25
N ALA A 307 -19.74 16.49 -34.70
CA ALA A 307 -20.71 15.86 -33.83
C ALA A 307 -20.21 14.54 -33.19
N ILE A 308 -19.43 13.75 -33.93
CA ILE A 308 -18.77 12.55 -33.39
C ILE A 308 -17.72 12.97 -32.35
N ILE A 309 -16.87 13.94 -32.66
CA ILE A 309 -15.87 14.43 -31.69
C ILE A 309 -16.57 14.96 -30.44
N SER A 310 -17.59 15.79 -30.61
CA SER A 310 -18.36 16.36 -29.50
C SER A 310 -18.92 15.30 -28.55
N THR A 311 -19.41 14.17 -29.08
CA THR A 311 -19.94 13.09 -28.23
C THR A 311 -18.82 12.27 -27.58
N CYS A 312 -17.67 12.11 -28.26
CA CYS A 312 -16.51 11.43 -27.72
C CYS A 312 -15.72 12.23 -26.66
N LEU A 313 -15.87 13.57 -26.60
CA LEU A 313 -15.08 14.43 -25.71
C LEU A 313 -15.07 14.02 -24.25
N VAL A 314 -16.25 13.68 -23.70
CA VAL A 314 -16.39 13.26 -22.31
C VAL A 314 -15.53 12.02 -22.03
N PHE A 315 -15.53 11.07 -22.97
CA PHE A 315 -14.72 9.86 -22.85
C PHE A 315 -13.22 10.14 -23.01
N ILE A 316 -12.83 11.00 -23.96
CA ILE A 316 -11.43 11.35 -24.18
C ILE A 316 -10.86 12.07 -22.95
N PHE A 317 -11.59 13.04 -22.37
CA PHE A 317 -11.15 13.67 -21.11
C PHE A 317 -11.05 12.66 -19.96
N GLY A 318 -12.01 11.75 -19.83
CA GLY A 318 -11.93 10.67 -18.85
C GLY A 318 -10.72 9.74 -19.04
N ARG A 319 -10.22 9.57 -20.28
CA ARG A 319 -9.05 8.74 -20.60
C ARG A 319 -7.70 9.46 -20.44
N ILE A 320 -7.67 10.79 -20.50
CA ILE A 320 -6.47 11.59 -20.24
C ILE A 320 -6.13 11.60 -18.74
N VAL A 321 -7.15 11.39 -17.90
CA VAL A 321 -7.01 11.31 -16.45
C VAL A 321 -6.65 9.89 -16.05
N GLU A 322 -5.43 9.71 -15.53
CA GLU A 322 -4.95 8.45 -15.00
C GLU A 322 -5.25 8.38 -13.49
N ILE A 323 -5.96 7.34 -13.08
CA ILE A 323 -6.25 7.05 -11.66
C ILE A 323 -5.43 5.83 -11.28
N TYR A 324 -4.52 5.98 -10.32
CA TYR A 324 -3.77 4.88 -9.74
C TYR A 324 -4.04 4.79 -8.24
N THR A 325 -3.97 3.58 -7.70
CA THR A 325 -4.22 3.31 -6.28
C THR A 325 -2.91 3.05 -5.55
N ARG A 326 -2.81 3.53 -4.32
CA ARG A 326 -1.71 3.23 -3.41
C ARG A 326 -2.27 2.75 -2.08
N GLN A 327 -1.68 1.70 -1.52
CA GLN A 327 -1.93 1.30 -0.14
C GLN A 327 -1.12 2.20 0.79
N GLU A 328 -1.80 2.83 1.74
CA GLU A 328 -1.20 3.66 2.77
C GLU A 328 -1.56 3.12 4.15
N ARG A 329 -0.58 3.13 5.04
CA ARG A 329 -0.81 2.80 6.44
C ARG A 329 -1.66 3.90 7.07
N GLN A 330 -2.59 3.51 7.92
CA GLN A 330 -3.41 4.43 8.71
C GLN A 330 -3.39 3.96 10.16
N MET A 331 -3.55 4.89 11.11
CA MET A 331 -3.53 4.61 12.56
C MET A 331 -4.77 5.18 13.26
N GLU A 332 -5.80 5.56 12.50
CA GLU A 332 -6.98 6.27 13.01
C GLU A 332 -8.12 5.31 13.34
N LYS A 333 -8.36 4.34 12.45
CA LYS A 333 -9.43 3.35 12.60
C LYS A 333 -8.83 2.01 12.93
N TYR A 334 -9.30 1.42 14.03
CA TYR A 334 -8.84 0.11 14.45
C TYR A 334 -9.98 -0.86 14.67
N ARG A 335 -9.64 -2.14 14.53
CA ARG A 335 -10.46 -3.29 14.90
C ARG A 335 -9.71 -4.08 15.93
N GLU A 336 -10.41 -4.63 16.91
CA GLU A 336 -9.80 -5.59 17.83
C GLU A 336 -9.58 -6.91 17.10
N THR A 337 -8.43 -7.51 17.33
CA THR A 337 -8.04 -8.83 16.82
C THR A 337 -7.30 -9.57 17.92
N ILE A 338 -7.08 -10.87 17.72
CA ILE A 338 -6.33 -11.71 18.66
C ILE A 338 -4.94 -11.95 18.09
N VAL A 339 -3.95 -11.95 18.97
CA VAL A 339 -2.58 -12.43 18.69
C VAL A 339 -2.15 -13.36 19.82
N MET A 340 -1.26 -14.30 19.53
CA MET A 340 -0.66 -15.19 20.54
C MET A 340 0.59 -14.51 21.08
N GLY A 341 0.47 -13.95 22.28
CA GLY A 341 1.48 -13.02 22.80
C GLY A 341 1.93 -13.29 24.23
N ASP A 342 1.31 -14.22 24.95
CA ASP A 342 1.66 -14.53 26.34
C ASP A 342 1.69 -16.06 26.57
N LEU A 343 2.04 -16.48 27.79
CA LEU A 343 2.12 -17.87 28.21
C LEU A 343 0.83 -18.33 28.87
N SER A 344 0.31 -19.49 28.44
CA SER A 344 -0.82 -20.17 29.08
C SER A 344 -0.34 -20.98 30.30
N GLU A 345 -1.27 -21.46 31.12
CA GLU A 345 -0.93 -22.34 32.26
C GLU A 345 -0.23 -23.63 31.78
N ASP A 346 -0.66 -24.19 30.65
CA ASP A 346 -0.03 -25.37 30.06
C ASP A 346 1.41 -25.09 29.57
N ASP A 347 1.66 -23.90 29.03
CA ASP A 347 3.00 -23.46 28.63
C ASP A 347 3.93 -23.40 29.85
N ILE A 348 3.45 -22.82 30.96
CA ILE A 348 4.20 -22.69 32.22
C ILE A 348 4.48 -24.07 32.82
N ALA A 349 3.50 -24.97 32.80
CA ALA A 349 3.67 -26.34 33.30
C ALA A 349 4.73 -27.11 32.50
N ARG A 350 4.71 -26.99 31.17
CA ARG A 350 5.75 -27.60 30.30
C ARG A 350 7.13 -26.99 30.55
N ALA A 351 7.22 -25.68 30.74
CA ALA A 351 8.47 -25.04 31.11
C ALA A 351 9.01 -25.58 32.45
N GLY A 352 8.14 -25.80 33.43
CA GLY A 352 8.51 -26.43 34.71
C GLY A 352 9.13 -27.82 34.53
N ILE A 353 8.48 -28.69 33.77
CA ILE A 353 8.98 -30.03 33.47
C ILE A 353 10.35 -29.97 32.78
N LEU A 354 10.50 -29.08 31.80
CA LEU A 354 11.75 -28.94 31.04
C LEU A 354 12.88 -28.38 31.90
N SER A 355 12.58 -27.45 32.81
CA SER A 355 13.55 -26.90 33.76
C SER A 355 14.12 -28.00 34.66
N GLU A 356 13.24 -28.84 35.24
CA GLU A 356 13.66 -29.97 36.07
C GLU A 356 14.51 -31.00 35.32
N GLN A 357 14.18 -31.29 34.06
CA GLN A 357 14.84 -32.37 33.29
C GLN A 357 16.13 -31.95 32.59
N ALA A 358 16.19 -30.74 32.03
CA ALA A 358 17.26 -30.35 31.11
C ALA A 358 18.16 -29.22 31.63
N TYR A 359 17.65 -28.34 32.49
CA TYR A 359 18.36 -27.12 32.91
C TYR A 359 18.83 -27.14 34.38
N SER A 360 18.22 -27.99 35.21
CA SER A 360 18.66 -28.22 36.60
C SER A 360 20.09 -28.76 36.71
N ASN A 361 20.67 -29.29 35.62
CA ASN A 361 21.99 -29.87 35.60
C ASN A 361 23.00 -28.96 34.88
N PHE A 362 23.77 -28.19 35.65
CA PHE A 362 24.83 -27.32 35.14
C PHE A 362 25.91 -28.07 34.31
N ASN A 363 26.09 -29.38 34.52
CA ASN A 363 27.04 -30.16 33.74
C ASN A 363 26.59 -30.35 32.28
N ILE A 364 25.32 -30.10 31.98
CA ILE A 364 24.74 -30.21 30.66
C ILE A 364 24.34 -28.79 30.22
N THR A 365 25.20 -28.12 29.44
CA THR A 365 24.90 -26.79 28.87
C THR A 365 23.88 -26.91 27.73
N TRP A 366 22.66 -27.38 28.06
CA TRP A 366 21.58 -27.58 27.11
C TRP A 366 20.98 -26.24 26.66
N SER A 367 20.42 -26.20 25.45
CA SER A 367 19.68 -25.03 24.96
C SER A 367 18.41 -25.49 24.23
N LEU A 368 17.35 -24.68 24.28
CA LEU A 368 16.03 -24.96 23.68
C LEU A 368 16.16 -25.13 22.18
N THR A 369 16.99 -24.31 21.56
CA THR A 369 17.34 -24.40 20.14
C THR A 369 18.84 -24.64 20.00
N PRO A 370 19.28 -25.54 19.11
CA PRO A 370 20.70 -25.73 18.85
C PRO A 370 21.26 -24.47 18.16
N PHE A 371 22.52 -24.15 18.43
CA PHE A 371 23.21 -22.97 17.88
C PHE A 371 23.12 -22.90 16.35
N ALA A 372 23.24 -24.05 15.66
CA ALA A 372 23.12 -24.14 14.21
C ALA A 372 21.73 -23.76 13.67
N SER A 373 20.69 -23.87 14.52
CA SER A 373 19.31 -23.49 14.21
C SER A 373 18.95 -22.09 14.72
N ALA A 374 19.90 -21.33 15.31
CA ALA A 374 19.66 -19.97 15.76
C ALA A 374 19.21 -19.03 14.62
N GLY A 375 19.54 -19.37 13.36
CA GLY A 375 19.02 -18.68 12.17
C GLY A 375 17.52 -18.87 11.93
N LEU A 376 16.85 -19.80 12.63
CA LEU A 376 15.40 -19.97 12.60
C LEU A 376 14.68 -18.97 13.51
N ILE A 377 15.40 -18.33 14.44
CA ILE A 377 14.88 -17.27 15.29
C ILE A 377 15.31 -15.92 14.71
N PRO A 378 14.38 -15.08 14.22
CA PRO A 378 14.64 -13.73 13.76
C PRO A 378 15.41 -12.93 14.82
N MET A 379 16.37 -12.15 14.35
CA MET A 379 17.11 -11.24 15.22
C MET A 379 16.15 -10.22 15.83
N GLY A 380 16.29 -9.96 17.12
CA GLY A 380 15.52 -8.93 17.81
C GLY A 380 15.74 -7.53 17.24
N ARG A 381 14.81 -6.63 17.59
CA ARG A 381 14.85 -5.21 17.23
C ARG A 381 15.08 -4.38 18.47
N SER A 382 15.78 -3.26 18.31
CA SER A 382 16.00 -2.28 19.37
C SER A 382 15.46 -0.92 18.98
N PHE A 383 14.90 -0.20 19.95
CA PHE A 383 14.50 1.20 19.79
C PHE A 383 15.18 2.04 20.87
N THR A 384 15.79 3.15 20.45
CA THR A 384 16.39 4.12 21.36
C THR A 384 15.42 5.28 21.55
N GLU A 385 14.94 5.47 22.78
CA GLU A 385 13.93 6.46 23.12
C GLU A 385 14.39 7.29 24.32
N ASN A 386 13.90 8.53 24.41
CA ASN A 386 14.20 9.37 25.58
C ASN A 386 13.49 8.81 26.82
N ARG A 387 14.22 8.58 27.92
CA ARG A 387 13.68 8.07 29.17
C ARG A 387 12.51 8.91 29.69
N LEU A 388 12.56 10.23 29.58
CA LEU A 388 11.47 11.12 30.02
C LEU A 388 10.17 10.92 29.24
N LYS A 389 10.24 10.43 28.00
CA LYS A 389 9.07 10.08 27.19
C LYS A 389 8.42 8.78 27.68
N LEU A 390 9.21 7.85 28.21
CA LEU A 390 8.74 6.54 28.69
C LEU A 390 8.36 6.56 30.17
N ASN A 391 9.08 7.32 30.97
CA ASN A 391 8.84 7.56 32.39
C ASN A 391 8.93 9.08 32.66
N PRO A 392 7.80 9.80 32.69
CA PRO A 392 7.78 11.23 32.99
C PRO A 392 8.33 11.59 34.37
N GLN A 393 8.43 10.62 35.29
CA GLN A 393 8.97 10.80 36.63
C GLN A 393 10.49 10.56 36.70
N ALA A 394 11.14 10.21 35.58
CA ALA A 394 12.56 9.91 35.59
C ALA A 394 13.42 11.13 35.93
N VAL A 395 14.43 10.91 36.77
CA VAL A 395 15.33 11.99 37.24
C VAL A 395 16.29 12.46 36.14
N ASN A 396 16.73 11.54 35.28
CA ASN A 396 17.79 11.77 34.30
C ASN A 396 17.25 11.79 32.86
N ASN A 397 17.61 12.83 32.10
CA ASN A 397 17.30 12.96 30.67
C ASN A 397 18.31 12.18 29.83
N VAL A 398 18.20 10.86 29.85
CA VAL A 398 19.08 9.92 29.12
C VAL A 398 18.25 9.13 28.11
N SER A 399 18.88 8.69 27.02
CA SER A 399 18.23 7.79 26.06
C SER A 399 18.40 6.34 26.49
N ASP A 400 17.30 5.61 26.57
CA ASP A 400 17.28 4.18 26.84
C ASP A 400 17.16 3.41 25.52
N THR A 401 17.90 2.31 25.41
CA THR A 401 17.74 1.35 24.30
C THR A 401 16.99 0.13 24.81
N ILE A 402 15.80 -0.10 24.24
CA ILE A 402 14.93 -1.22 24.62
C ILE A 402 14.94 -2.23 23.48
N TRP A 403 15.16 -3.49 23.84
CA TRP A 403 15.22 -4.60 22.89
C TRP A 403 13.96 -5.45 22.96
N PHE A 404 13.53 -5.93 21.80
CA PHE A 404 12.34 -6.74 21.60
C PHE A 404 12.68 -7.94 20.73
N ALA A 405 12.00 -9.07 20.98
CA ALA A 405 11.91 -10.11 19.97
C ALA A 405 11.25 -9.57 18.70
N GLU A 406 11.50 -10.16 17.54
CA GLU A 406 10.67 -9.89 16.35
C GLU A 406 9.35 -10.66 16.42
N THR A 407 8.37 -10.24 15.62
CA THR A 407 7.06 -10.88 15.55
C THR A 407 7.09 -12.04 14.55
N TYR A 408 6.47 -13.16 14.91
CA TYR A 408 6.41 -14.35 14.06
C TYR A 408 5.06 -14.47 13.35
N PRO A 409 5.02 -14.95 12.10
CA PRO A 409 3.74 -15.13 11.38
C PRO A 409 2.74 -15.98 12.15
N ASN A 410 3.21 -17.04 12.81
CA ASN A 410 2.36 -17.96 13.56
C ASN A 410 1.75 -17.35 14.84
N GLN A 411 2.25 -16.20 15.32
CA GLN A 411 1.61 -15.48 16.42
C GLN A 411 0.38 -14.67 15.96
N LEU A 412 0.27 -14.42 14.65
CA LEU A 412 -0.74 -13.53 14.07
C LEU A 412 -1.92 -14.26 13.44
N VAL A 413 -1.91 -15.60 13.47
CA VAL A 413 -2.99 -16.43 12.94
C VAL A 413 -3.87 -16.94 14.09
N PRO A 414 -5.19 -17.10 13.86
CA PRO A 414 -6.06 -17.81 14.79
C PRO A 414 -5.49 -19.21 15.07
N ASP A 415 -5.55 -19.64 16.34
CA ASP A 415 -5.00 -20.93 16.81
C ASP A 415 -3.49 -21.12 16.57
N GLY A 416 -2.79 -20.01 16.35
CA GLY A 416 -1.35 -19.95 16.26
C GLY A 416 -0.64 -20.31 17.57
N MET A 417 0.69 -20.37 17.51
CA MET A 417 1.55 -20.64 18.67
C MET A 417 2.86 -19.87 18.56
N GLY A 418 3.36 -19.35 19.69
CA GLY A 418 4.70 -18.81 19.83
C GLY A 418 5.74 -19.84 20.32
N PHE A 419 6.99 -19.40 20.47
CA PHE A 419 8.09 -20.25 20.97
C PHE A 419 7.94 -20.59 22.44
N GLY A 420 7.21 -19.77 23.21
CA GLY A 420 6.92 -19.99 24.61
C GLY A 420 6.02 -21.19 24.90
N THR A 421 5.62 -21.98 23.90
CA THR A 421 4.99 -23.28 24.16
C THR A 421 5.97 -24.33 24.66
N PHE A 422 7.28 -24.11 24.50
CA PHE A 422 8.36 -25.05 24.88
C PHE A 422 8.21 -26.46 24.28
N ASP A 423 7.52 -26.56 23.15
CA ASP A 423 7.27 -27.83 22.46
C ASP A 423 8.12 -27.90 21.19
N ASN A 424 9.27 -28.56 21.24
CA ASN A 424 10.20 -28.65 20.11
C ASN A 424 9.63 -29.39 18.89
N GLU A 425 8.62 -30.24 19.06
CA GLU A 425 7.98 -30.98 17.97
C GLU A 425 6.93 -30.14 17.24
N ARG A 426 6.27 -29.24 17.98
CA ARG A 426 5.24 -28.31 17.46
C ARG A 426 5.74 -26.88 17.26
N THR A 427 6.98 -26.57 17.66
CA THR A 427 7.57 -25.25 17.47
C THR A 427 7.62 -24.97 15.96
N PRO A 428 6.99 -23.88 15.48
CA PRO A 428 6.86 -23.63 14.06
C PRO A 428 8.25 -23.45 13.44
N THR A 429 8.63 -24.37 12.56
CA THR A 429 9.71 -24.11 11.61
C THR A 429 9.27 -22.93 10.75
N PHE A 430 10.17 -21.96 10.55
CA PHE A 430 9.99 -20.75 9.73
C PHE A 430 9.53 -21.06 8.28
N SER A 431 9.55 -22.34 7.88
CA SER A 431 9.15 -22.88 6.59
C SER A 431 7.69 -23.37 6.48
N GLY A 432 6.85 -23.15 7.48
CA GLY A 432 5.44 -23.54 7.45
C GLY A 432 4.65 -22.81 6.35
N SER A 433 4.56 -23.43 5.17
CA SER A 433 3.69 -23.07 4.04
C SER A 433 2.20 -23.29 4.33
N GLY A 434 1.77 -23.11 5.58
CA GLY A 434 0.35 -23.01 5.89
C GLY A 434 -0.12 -21.71 5.27
N SER A 435 -0.98 -21.79 4.24
CA SER A 435 -1.65 -20.62 3.69
C SER A 435 -2.21 -19.81 4.86
N PRO A 436 -1.65 -18.63 5.18
CA PRO A 436 -2.26 -17.81 6.20
C PRO A 436 -3.63 -17.44 5.66
N VAL A 437 -4.64 -17.62 6.50
CA VAL A 437 -5.99 -17.14 6.25
C VAL A 437 -5.88 -15.74 5.68
N THR A 438 -6.45 -15.55 4.49
CA THR A 438 -6.32 -14.39 3.60
C THR A 438 -6.79 -13.06 4.19
N GLU A 439 -7.18 -13.01 5.45
CA GLU A 439 -7.92 -11.88 6.03
C GLU A 439 -7.05 -10.83 6.73
N SER A 440 -5.75 -11.06 6.97
CA SER A 440 -4.96 -10.22 7.88
C SER A 440 -3.66 -9.62 7.33
N ARG A 441 -3.33 -9.78 6.04
CA ARG A 441 -2.11 -9.19 5.46
C ARG A 441 -2.32 -7.72 5.04
N GLY A 442 -1.37 -6.84 5.35
CA GLY A 442 -1.47 -5.39 5.06
C GLY A 442 -2.17 -4.61 6.16
N GLN A 443 -1.71 -4.79 7.41
CA GLN A 443 -2.22 -4.08 8.58
C GLN A 443 -1.11 -3.86 9.60
N VAL A 444 -1.21 -2.78 10.36
CA VAL A 444 -0.40 -2.59 11.57
C VAL A 444 -1.14 -3.19 12.75
N LEU A 445 -0.46 -4.06 13.48
CA LEU A 445 -0.94 -4.64 14.73
C LEU A 445 -0.24 -3.95 15.89
N ARG A 446 -1.00 -3.56 16.91
CA ARG A 446 -0.51 -2.96 18.14
C ARG A 446 -0.92 -3.80 19.33
N TRP A 447 0.03 -4.24 20.14
CA TRP A 447 -0.22 -5.01 21.35
C TRP A 447 0.98 -4.94 22.33
N PRO A 448 0.79 -5.30 23.61
CA PRO A 448 1.87 -5.27 24.57
C PRO A 448 2.82 -6.46 24.41
N ARG A 449 4.12 -6.19 24.52
CA ARG A 449 5.20 -7.18 24.38
C ARG A 449 6.25 -6.95 25.46
N TRP A 450 6.92 -8.02 25.87
CA TRP A 450 8.08 -7.94 26.76
C TRP A 450 9.25 -7.28 26.04
N GLY A 451 9.78 -6.21 26.63
CA GLY A 451 11.01 -5.56 26.21
C GLY A 451 12.03 -5.56 27.35
N ILE A 452 13.30 -5.59 26.98
CA ILE A 452 14.43 -5.63 27.91
C ILE A 452 15.25 -4.35 27.81
N ARG A 453 15.59 -3.79 28.97
CA ARG A 453 16.55 -2.71 29.15
C ARG A 453 17.68 -3.22 30.03
N ILE A 454 18.93 -3.09 29.58
CA ILE A 454 20.11 -3.56 30.34
C ILE A 454 21.04 -2.40 30.61
N GLY A 455 21.48 -2.28 31.86
CA GLY A 455 22.64 -1.47 32.25
C GLY A 455 23.74 -2.38 32.78
N CYS A 456 24.99 -2.05 32.50
CA CYS A 456 26.15 -2.77 33.04
C CYS A 456 27.15 -1.78 33.63
N MET A 457 28.00 -2.27 34.53
CA MET A 457 29.09 -1.53 35.16
C MET A 457 30.26 -2.48 35.41
N VAL A 458 31.48 -2.09 35.04
CA VAL A 458 32.70 -2.82 35.46
C VAL A 458 32.93 -2.56 36.95
N LEU A 459 33.37 -3.58 37.68
CA LEU A 459 33.61 -3.45 39.11
C LEU A 459 34.93 -2.74 39.40
N ASP A 460 34.85 -1.59 40.06
CA ASP A 460 36.02 -0.86 40.56
C ASP A 460 36.70 -1.59 41.73
N ASN A 461 38.02 -1.42 41.87
CA ASN A 461 38.84 -2.04 42.91
C ASN A 461 38.65 -3.57 43.00
N LEU A 462 38.65 -4.22 41.85
CA LEU A 462 38.43 -5.66 41.74
C LEU A 462 39.42 -6.48 42.61
N ASP A 463 40.63 -5.96 42.84
CA ASP A 463 41.64 -6.55 43.74
C ASP A 463 41.16 -6.69 45.19
N LYS A 464 40.27 -5.81 45.65
CA LYS A 464 39.64 -5.91 46.97
C LYS A 464 38.50 -6.91 46.99
N TYR A 465 37.70 -6.93 45.92
CA TYR A 465 36.38 -7.58 45.86
C TYR A 465 36.37 -8.94 45.15
N LEU A 466 37.47 -9.34 44.53
CA LEU A 466 37.67 -10.63 43.88
C LEU A 466 38.72 -11.44 44.63
N VAL A 467 38.41 -12.69 44.93
CA VAL A 467 39.38 -13.70 45.33
C VAL A 467 39.67 -14.57 44.10
N PRO A 468 40.78 -14.34 43.38
CA PRO A 468 41.15 -15.21 42.27
C PRO A 468 41.70 -16.53 42.82
N MET A 469 41.05 -17.66 42.51
CA MET A 469 41.46 -19.02 42.91
C MET A 469 41.92 -19.13 44.38
N HIS A 470 40.97 -19.24 45.30
CA HIS A 470 41.24 -19.35 46.73
C HIS A 470 42.21 -20.51 47.02
N PRO A 471 43.25 -20.33 47.86
CA PRO A 471 44.33 -21.32 48.02
C PRO A 471 43.90 -22.71 48.48
N THR A 472 42.79 -22.80 49.21
CA THR A 472 42.31 -24.08 49.79
C THR A 472 41.42 -24.86 48.83
N SER A 473 40.43 -24.20 48.21
CA SER A 473 39.40 -24.82 47.38
C SER A 473 39.65 -24.68 45.88
N GLY A 474 40.52 -23.75 45.47
CA GLY A 474 40.69 -23.33 44.07
C GLY A 474 39.56 -22.46 43.52
N MET A 475 38.54 -22.11 44.34
CA MET A 475 37.36 -21.37 43.89
C MET A 475 37.64 -19.89 43.65
N THR A 476 36.98 -19.33 42.64
CA THR A 476 36.96 -17.87 42.45
C THR A 476 35.71 -17.29 43.11
N TYR A 477 35.86 -16.25 43.93
CA TYR A 477 34.76 -15.54 44.58
C TYR A 477 34.73 -14.08 44.16
N LEU A 478 33.55 -13.55 43.90
CA LEU A 478 33.30 -12.13 43.62
C LEU A 478 32.26 -11.58 44.60
N PHE A 479 32.53 -10.41 45.15
CA PHE A 479 31.67 -9.72 46.10
C PHE A 479 31.32 -8.33 45.57
N VAL A 480 30.04 -8.06 45.29
CA VAL A 480 29.60 -6.75 44.78
C VAL A 480 29.09 -5.88 45.93
N PRO A 481 29.67 -4.69 46.16
CA PRO A 481 29.22 -3.77 47.20
C PRO A 481 27.80 -3.24 46.95
N LYS A 482 27.08 -2.93 48.04
CA LYS A 482 25.80 -2.22 47.98
C LYS A 482 25.90 -0.87 47.29
N THR A 483 27.01 -0.15 47.47
CA THR A 483 27.25 1.14 46.80
C THR A 483 27.31 1.01 45.29
N THR A 484 27.98 -0.03 44.77
CA THR A 484 28.05 -0.31 43.33
C THR A 484 26.68 -0.70 42.78
N MET A 485 25.93 -1.52 43.54
CA MET A 485 24.57 -1.90 43.17
C MET A 485 23.60 -0.71 43.15
N SER A 486 23.64 0.16 44.16
CA SER A 486 22.83 1.39 44.18
C SER A 486 23.16 2.28 42.99
N SER A 487 24.45 2.45 42.66
CA SER A 487 24.91 3.27 41.53
C SER A 487 24.34 2.81 40.18
N ILE A 488 24.39 1.49 39.90
CA ILE A 488 23.86 0.97 38.63
C ILE A 488 22.32 1.08 38.56
N LEU A 489 21.62 0.81 39.66
CA LEU A 489 20.16 0.94 39.73
C LEU A 489 19.70 2.41 39.56
N GLU A 490 20.38 3.34 40.22
CA GLU A 490 20.15 4.79 40.08
C GLU A 490 20.41 5.26 38.64
N SER A 491 21.47 4.76 37.99
CA SER A 491 21.76 5.08 36.58
C SER A 491 20.63 4.66 35.63
N MET A 492 19.88 3.62 36.01
CA MET A 492 18.72 3.11 35.28
C MET A 492 17.39 3.67 35.78
N ASP A 493 17.35 4.51 36.81
CA ASP A 493 16.11 5.00 37.43
C ASP A 493 15.24 3.83 37.98
N ILE A 494 15.90 2.83 38.59
CA ILE A 494 15.27 1.66 39.20
C ILE A 494 15.39 1.77 40.73
N PRO A 495 14.30 1.60 41.50
CA PRO A 495 14.38 1.61 42.95
C PRO A 495 15.16 0.39 43.46
N TYR A 496 15.88 0.55 44.57
CA TYR A 496 16.64 -0.54 45.17
C TYR A 496 15.69 -1.65 45.65
N PRO A 497 15.78 -2.88 45.10
CA PRO A 497 14.88 -3.97 45.47
C PRO A 497 15.23 -4.54 46.85
N ASP A 498 14.26 -5.15 47.51
CA ASP A 498 14.49 -5.87 48.77
C ASP A 498 15.28 -7.15 48.47
N MET A 499 16.58 -7.13 48.74
CA MET A 499 17.48 -8.26 48.49
C MET A 499 17.84 -8.96 49.80
N PRO A 500 17.87 -10.31 49.80
CA PRO A 500 18.23 -11.07 50.98
C PRO A 500 19.66 -10.74 51.44
N PRO A 501 19.92 -10.71 52.76
CA PRO A 501 21.25 -10.46 53.28
C PRO A 501 22.20 -11.57 52.82
N VAL A 502 23.41 -11.19 52.43
CA VAL A 502 24.47 -12.12 52.08
C VAL A 502 24.90 -12.87 53.34
N ASP A 503 25.00 -14.21 53.32
CA ASP A 503 25.78 -15.00 54.28
C ASP A 503 27.07 -15.54 53.63
N PHE A 504 28.22 -15.30 54.25
CA PHE A 504 29.52 -15.82 53.77
C PHE A 504 29.73 -17.29 54.15
N SER A 505 29.21 -17.72 55.30
CA SER A 505 29.40 -19.09 55.80
C SER A 505 28.64 -20.11 54.95
N GLU A 506 27.46 -19.73 54.45
CA GLU A 506 26.66 -20.54 53.54
C GLU A 506 27.22 -20.53 52.11
N PHE A 507 27.85 -19.42 51.71
CA PHE A 507 28.26 -19.20 50.33
C PHE A 507 29.64 -19.79 50.00
N MET A 508 30.61 -19.60 50.88
CA MET A 508 32.02 -19.98 50.65
C MET A 508 32.25 -21.48 50.91
N GLU A 509 33.21 -22.08 50.22
CA GLU A 509 33.45 -23.53 50.32
C GLU A 509 34.28 -23.88 51.55
N GLY A 510 33.75 -24.74 52.41
CA GLY A 510 34.47 -25.33 53.54
C GLY A 510 35.03 -24.30 54.53
N LYS A 511 36.36 -24.12 54.53
CA LYS A 511 37.08 -23.22 55.47
C LYS A 511 37.57 -21.93 54.79
N ASP A 512 37.08 -21.65 53.59
CA ASP A 512 37.43 -20.43 52.87
C ASP A 512 36.94 -19.19 53.61
N LYS A 513 37.68 -18.09 53.49
CA LYS A 513 37.39 -16.84 54.19
C LYS A 513 37.30 -15.68 53.21
N PRO A 514 36.41 -14.69 53.45
CA PRO A 514 36.32 -13.52 52.60
C PRO A 514 37.62 -12.69 52.66
N PRO A 515 37.89 -11.84 51.67
CA PRO A 515 38.99 -10.88 51.70
C PRO A 515 39.00 -10.05 52.99
N LYS A 516 40.20 -9.72 53.47
CA LYS A 516 40.36 -8.84 54.64
C LYS A 516 39.73 -7.47 54.34
N GLY A 517 38.88 -6.98 55.24
CA GLY A 517 38.25 -5.66 55.12
C GLY A 517 36.95 -5.62 54.31
N ILE A 518 36.37 -6.78 53.98
CA ILE A 518 34.99 -6.88 53.49
C ILE A 518 34.07 -7.29 54.64
N SER A 519 33.03 -6.50 54.89
CA SER A 519 31.93 -6.86 55.78
C SER A 519 30.76 -7.45 54.99
N GLN A 520 30.12 -8.46 55.57
CA GLN A 520 28.91 -9.08 55.04
C GLN A 520 27.76 -8.08 54.87
N SER A 521 27.67 -7.07 55.75
CA SER A 521 26.65 -6.01 55.69
C SER A 521 26.74 -5.12 54.45
N ASP A 522 27.93 -5.07 53.82
CA ASP A 522 28.27 -4.10 52.79
C ASP A 522 28.14 -4.69 51.38
N ILE A 523 27.95 -6.01 51.28
CA ILE A 523 27.81 -6.74 50.02
C ILE A 523 26.33 -6.87 49.66
N ALA A 524 25.99 -6.57 48.41
CA ALA A 524 24.66 -6.75 47.84
C ALA A 524 24.52 -8.12 47.20
N VAL A 525 25.48 -8.50 46.34
CA VAL A 525 25.42 -9.72 45.52
C VAL A 525 26.79 -10.38 45.51
N LYS A 526 26.81 -11.69 45.35
CA LYS A 526 28.01 -12.53 45.40
C LYS A 526 27.95 -13.59 44.31
N GLY A 527 29.09 -14.00 43.78
CA GLY A 527 29.19 -15.06 42.78
C GLY A 527 30.41 -15.94 43.00
N LYS A 528 30.27 -17.24 42.77
CA LYS A 528 31.36 -18.22 42.93
C LYS A 528 31.50 -19.09 41.69
N TRP A 529 32.73 -19.36 41.27
CA TRP A 529 33.00 -20.15 40.08
C TRP A 529 34.14 -21.13 40.29
N TRP A 530 33.96 -22.34 39.75
CA TRP A 530 34.98 -23.37 39.71
C TRP A 530 36.11 -23.01 38.73
N PRO A 531 37.36 -23.45 38.99
CA PRO A 531 38.49 -23.29 38.07
C PRO A 531 38.41 -24.31 36.92
N ASN A 532 37.37 -24.20 36.11
CA ASN A 532 37.02 -25.12 35.03
C ASN A 532 37.67 -24.76 33.67
N GLY A 533 38.60 -23.81 33.65
CA GLY A 533 39.27 -23.39 32.41
C GLY A 533 38.41 -22.58 31.45
N VAL A 534 37.15 -22.21 31.77
CA VAL A 534 36.33 -21.41 30.84
C VAL A 534 36.67 -19.93 30.91
N ALA A 535 36.61 -19.28 29.75
CA ALA A 535 37.06 -17.90 29.57
C ALA A 535 36.09 -16.85 30.10
N HIS A 536 34.78 -17.14 30.05
CA HIS A 536 33.76 -16.32 30.70
C HIS A 536 32.73 -17.17 31.42
N ALA A 537 32.21 -16.64 32.51
CA ALA A 537 31.16 -17.26 33.31
C ALA A 537 30.14 -16.21 33.77
N PHE A 538 28.94 -16.70 34.00
CA PHE A 538 27.76 -15.93 34.42
C PHE A 538 27.30 -16.42 35.79
N GLU A 539 26.71 -15.55 36.59
CA GLU A 539 26.01 -15.90 37.82
C GLU A 539 24.77 -15.01 37.91
N SER A 540 23.62 -15.66 37.73
CA SER A 540 22.34 -15.01 37.54
C SER A 540 21.54 -15.01 38.85
N THR A 541 21.25 -13.83 39.41
CA THR A 541 20.47 -13.68 40.64
C THR A 541 19.18 -12.90 40.37
N PRO A 542 17.98 -13.47 40.61
CA PRO A 542 16.73 -12.72 40.47
C PRO A 542 16.56 -11.73 41.63
N ALA A 543 16.36 -10.46 41.31
CA ALA A 543 16.01 -9.43 42.30
C ALA A 543 14.48 -9.30 42.47
N VAL A 544 13.73 -9.47 41.39
CA VAL A 544 12.26 -9.47 41.37
C VAL A 544 11.78 -10.59 40.46
N LYS A 545 10.94 -11.50 40.97
CA LYS A 545 10.46 -12.68 40.23
C LYS A 545 9.12 -12.45 39.51
N GLY A 546 8.62 -11.21 39.58
CA GLY A 546 7.44 -10.75 38.84
C GLY A 546 6.12 -10.95 39.57
N GLU A 547 6.17 -11.02 40.90
CA GLU A 547 5.01 -11.15 41.78
C GLU A 547 4.02 -9.98 41.62
N ASP A 548 4.51 -8.78 41.35
CA ASP A 548 3.73 -7.56 41.13
C ASP A 548 3.04 -7.50 39.75
N GLY A 549 3.33 -8.47 38.88
CA GLY A 549 2.79 -8.55 37.53
C GLY A 549 3.39 -7.56 36.53
N THR A 550 4.37 -6.74 36.94
CA THR A 550 4.90 -5.66 36.10
C THR A 550 6.18 -6.03 35.37
N GLY A 551 6.66 -7.28 35.47
CA GLY A 551 7.86 -7.78 34.80
C GLY A 551 8.90 -8.34 35.78
N TRP A 552 10.15 -8.47 35.33
CA TRP A 552 11.23 -9.09 36.10
C TRP A 552 12.42 -8.15 36.23
N LEU A 553 13.19 -8.35 37.31
CA LEU A 553 14.47 -7.69 37.52
C LEU A 553 15.51 -8.75 37.81
N GLN A 554 16.51 -8.84 36.95
CA GLN A 554 17.57 -9.83 37.01
C GLN A 554 18.92 -9.13 37.18
N ILE A 555 19.74 -9.68 38.06
CA ILE A 555 21.13 -9.26 38.26
C ILE A 555 22.02 -10.34 37.68
N GLU A 556 23.00 -9.92 36.90
CA GLU A 556 23.93 -10.82 36.22
C GLU A 556 25.37 -10.41 36.57
N LEU A 557 26.13 -11.35 37.15
CA LEU A 557 27.55 -11.16 37.37
C LEU A 557 28.32 -11.83 36.25
N VAL A 558 29.14 -11.05 35.56
CA VAL A 558 29.96 -11.53 34.45
C VAL A 558 31.42 -11.60 34.90
N LEU A 559 31.98 -12.79 34.91
CA LEU A 559 33.39 -13.03 35.23
C LEU A 559 34.15 -13.40 33.94
N VAL A 560 35.24 -12.70 33.66
CA VAL A 560 36.18 -13.02 32.57
C VAL A 560 37.49 -13.50 33.16
N ARG A 561 38.02 -14.59 32.61
CA ARG A 561 39.29 -15.23 32.98
C ARG A 561 40.04 -15.57 31.71
N LEU A 562 41.14 -14.89 31.44
CA LEU A 562 41.88 -15.07 30.19
C LEU A 562 43.36 -15.26 30.44
N ASN A 563 43.93 -16.26 29.79
CA ASN A 563 45.36 -16.44 29.75
C ASN A 563 45.99 -15.30 28.93
N ARG A 564 46.91 -14.56 29.57
CA ARG A 564 47.48 -13.34 29.01
C ARG A 564 48.28 -13.56 27.72
N ALA A 565 48.81 -14.76 27.50
CA ALA A 565 49.48 -15.13 26.25
C ALA A 565 48.56 -14.98 25.02
N TYR A 566 47.23 -15.02 25.22
CA TYR A 566 46.25 -14.84 24.16
C TYR A 566 45.54 -13.48 24.19
N ALA A 567 45.92 -12.61 25.12
CA ALA A 567 45.33 -11.29 25.32
C ALA A 567 46.42 -10.30 25.73
N GLU A 568 47.49 -10.19 24.94
CA GLU A 568 48.68 -9.41 25.32
C GLU A 568 48.37 -7.92 25.53
N ASN A 569 47.44 -7.38 24.75
CA ASN A 569 47.00 -5.98 24.78
C ASN A 569 45.92 -5.69 25.84
N SER A 570 45.60 -6.66 26.69
CA SER A 570 44.54 -6.52 27.70
C SER A 570 45.01 -5.82 28.97
N SER A 571 44.07 -5.15 29.65
CA SER A 571 44.29 -4.53 30.96
C SER A 571 43.45 -5.23 32.03
N PHE A 572 44.01 -6.27 32.64
CA PHE A 572 43.35 -6.96 33.76
C PHE A 572 43.66 -6.29 35.11
N PRO A 573 42.64 -5.95 35.91
CA PRO A 573 42.83 -5.47 37.30
C PRO A 573 43.51 -6.49 38.20
N VAL A 574 43.17 -7.77 38.06
CA VAL A 574 43.70 -8.86 38.91
C VAL A 574 44.36 -9.92 38.03
N LYS A 575 45.52 -10.44 38.47
CA LYS A 575 46.32 -11.42 37.73
C LYS A 575 46.89 -12.47 38.69
N ILE A 576 46.83 -13.73 38.30
CA ILE A 576 47.35 -14.86 39.08
C ILE A 576 47.99 -15.89 38.14
N LEU A 577 49.04 -16.57 38.60
CA LEU A 577 49.55 -17.78 37.98
C LEU A 577 48.61 -18.93 38.37
N ALA A 578 47.72 -19.32 37.46
CA ALA A 578 46.69 -20.32 37.71
C ALA A 578 47.25 -21.75 37.80
N ASP A 579 48.40 -22.03 37.18
CA ASP A 579 49.03 -23.34 37.14
C ASP A 579 50.56 -23.20 37.07
N LYS A 580 51.30 -24.15 37.66
CA LYS A 580 52.76 -24.24 37.54
C LYS A 580 53.20 -24.71 36.15
N ASP A 581 52.34 -25.46 35.45
CA ASP A 581 52.64 -26.01 34.12
C ASP A 581 52.37 -25.00 32.99
N TYR A 582 51.67 -23.88 33.29
CA TYR A 582 51.42 -22.80 32.35
C TYR A 582 52.17 -21.52 32.78
N PRO A 583 53.19 -21.08 32.02
CA PRO A 583 54.04 -19.94 32.44
C PRO A 583 53.34 -18.58 32.34
N SER A 584 52.18 -18.49 31.69
CA SER A 584 51.48 -17.23 31.48
C SER A 584 50.38 -17.02 32.52
N PRO A 585 50.32 -15.83 33.16
CA PRO A 585 49.30 -15.54 34.16
C PRO A 585 47.90 -15.45 33.53
N VAL A 586 46.89 -15.84 34.31
CA VAL A 586 45.48 -15.63 34.01
C VAL A 586 45.07 -14.28 34.57
N GLY A 587 44.54 -13.43 33.70
CA GLY A 587 43.96 -12.15 34.04
C GLY A 587 42.45 -12.26 34.26
N TYR A 588 41.96 -11.47 35.21
CA TYR A 588 40.56 -11.45 35.62
C TYR A 588 39.97 -10.06 35.37
N ASP A 589 38.76 -10.05 34.84
CA ASP A 589 37.92 -8.87 34.71
C ASP A 589 36.49 -9.23 35.15
N ALA A 590 35.72 -8.27 35.67
CA ALA A 590 34.38 -8.55 36.15
C ALA A 590 33.45 -7.35 36.00
N ALA A 591 32.20 -7.64 35.67
CA ALA A 591 31.14 -6.64 35.56
C ALA A 591 29.86 -7.13 36.24
N ILE A 592 29.05 -6.18 36.67
CA ILE A 592 27.67 -6.39 37.08
C ILE A 592 26.75 -5.79 36.04
N CYS A 593 25.71 -6.53 35.66
CA CYS A 593 24.63 -6.08 34.80
C CYS A 593 23.29 -6.20 35.53
N VAL A 594 22.42 -5.23 35.28
CA VAL A 594 21.02 -5.22 35.73
C VAL A 594 20.15 -5.23 34.50
N GLU A 595 19.24 -6.19 34.44
CA GLU A 595 18.32 -6.42 33.34
C GLU A 595 16.88 -6.21 33.81
N GLU A 596 16.23 -5.19 33.26
CA GLU A 596 14.85 -4.86 33.54
C GLU A 596 13.97 -5.32 32.38
N PHE A 597 13.07 -6.25 32.68
CA PHE A 597 12.07 -6.75 31.74
C PHE A 597 10.75 -6.08 32.05
N LYS A 598 10.20 -5.32 31.10
CA LYS A 598 8.93 -4.60 31.26
C LYS A 598 8.02 -4.79 30.04
N PRO A 599 6.71 -4.65 30.22
CA PRO A 599 5.76 -4.66 29.12
C PRO A 599 5.76 -3.30 28.41
N TYR A 600 5.77 -3.34 27.08
CA TYR A 600 5.70 -2.16 26.23
C TYR A 600 4.68 -2.36 25.12
N MET A 601 3.97 -1.29 24.77
CA MET A 601 3.06 -1.27 23.63
C MET A 601 3.85 -1.05 22.35
N VAL A 602 3.76 -1.99 21.41
CA VAL A 602 4.60 -2.01 20.21
C VAL A 602 3.74 -2.17 18.96
N ASP A 603 4.12 -1.48 17.89
CA ASP A 603 3.54 -1.64 16.57
C ASP A 603 4.35 -2.65 15.77
N ALA A 604 3.69 -3.62 15.14
CA ALA A 604 4.28 -4.51 14.14
C ALA A 604 3.43 -4.56 12.88
N TYR A 605 4.08 -4.58 11.72
CA TYR A 605 3.40 -4.65 10.44
C TYR A 605 3.27 -6.10 9.98
N ASN A 606 2.04 -6.55 9.73
CA ASN A 606 1.79 -7.86 9.13
C ASN A 606 2.00 -7.76 7.61
N ASN A 607 3.23 -8.06 7.19
CA ASN A 607 3.68 -7.85 5.82
C ASN A 607 2.96 -8.79 4.83
N THR A 608 2.62 -8.26 3.65
CA THR A 608 2.01 -9.01 2.55
C THR A 608 3.03 -9.88 1.79
N ALA A 609 4.32 -9.51 1.84
CA ALA A 609 5.40 -10.10 1.05
C ALA A 609 6.51 -10.79 1.87
N GLY A 610 6.36 -10.90 3.20
CA GLY A 610 7.38 -11.49 4.06
C GLY A 610 6.93 -11.65 5.51
N SER A 611 7.88 -11.93 6.41
CA SER A 611 7.59 -12.04 7.84
C SER A 611 7.15 -10.69 8.43
N PRO A 612 6.34 -10.72 9.50
CA PRO A 612 6.00 -9.52 10.25
C PRO A 612 7.25 -8.79 10.74
N ILE A 613 7.18 -7.46 10.79
CA ILE A 613 8.32 -6.63 11.22
C ILE A 613 7.82 -5.65 12.29
N THR A 614 8.54 -5.59 13.39
CA THR A 614 8.32 -4.59 14.43
C THR A 614 8.65 -3.19 13.90
N LEU A 615 7.67 -2.29 13.91
CA LEU A 615 7.79 -0.92 13.38
C LEU A 615 8.31 0.08 14.41
N GLY A 616 7.83 0.00 15.65
CA GLY A 616 8.13 1.04 16.64
C GLY A 616 7.55 0.79 18.02
N LEU A 617 8.19 1.42 19.01
CA LEU A 617 7.71 1.52 20.39
C LEU A 617 6.71 2.68 20.50
N VAL A 618 5.52 2.41 21.07
CA VAL A 618 4.47 3.42 21.25
C VAL A 618 4.60 4.06 22.63
N HIS A 619 4.49 3.27 23.69
CA HIS A 619 4.63 3.69 25.09
C HIS A 619 4.85 2.48 26.01
N ARG A 620 5.23 2.73 27.27
CA ARG A 620 5.28 1.69 28.32
C ARG A 620 3.87 1.44 28.86
N SER A 621 3.35 0.23 28.74
CA SER A 621 2.05 -0.15 29.32
C SER A 621 1.86 -1.67 29.36
N LEU A 622 1.09 -2.13 30.35
CA LEU A 622 0.59 -3.50 30.48
C LEU A 622 -0.59 -3.79 29.55
N ASP A 623 -1.42 -2.78 29.27
CA ASP A 623 -2.68 -2.90 28.51
C ASP A 623 -2.90 -1.66 27.62
N PHE A 624 -3.92 -1.66 26.78
CA PHE A 624 -4.28 -0.54 25.94
C PHE A 624 -4.75 0.68 26.73
N ASP A 625 -4.33 1.87 26.27
CA ASP A 625 -4.95 3.12 26.69
C ASP A 625 -6.46 3.09 26.35
N ARG A 626 -7.30 3.14 27.39
CA ARG A 626 -8.77 3.08 27.29
C ARG A 626 -9.39 4.30 26.58
N PHE A 627 -8.62 5.34 26.27
CA PHE A 627 -9.15 6.68 25.95
C PHE A 627 -9.06 7.12 24.48
N VAL A 628 -8.51 6.33 23.55
CA VAL A 628 -8.09 6.92 22.26
C VAL A 628 -9.11 6.76 21.12
N SER A 629 -10.01 5.77 21.13
CA SER A 629 -10.98 5.62 20.04
C SER A 629 -11.99 4.50 20.32
N THR A 630 -13.24 4.65 19.87
CA THR A 630 -14.23 3.56 19.88
C THR A 630 -13.86 2.51 18.82
N PRO A 631 -13.80 1.21 19.17
CA PRO A 631 -13.48 0.15 18.22
C PRO A 631 -14.57 0.03 17.14
N GLU A 632 -14.18 -0.20 15.89
CA GLU A 632 -15.14 -0.47 14.80
C GLU A 632 -15.82 -1.85 14.98
N LYS A 633 -15.10 -2.78 15.63
CA LYS A 633 -15.57 -4.11 16.00
C LYS A 633 -14.82 -4.56 17.25
N THR A 634 -15.55 -4.93 18.29
CA THR A 634 -15.00 -5.51 19.52
C THR A 634 -14.85 -7.01 19.40
N VAL A 635 -13.77 -7.56 19.94
CA VAL A 635 -13.63 -9.00 20.12
C VAL A 635 -14.11 -9.35 21.52
N ILE A 636 -15.27 -10.00 21.61
CA ILE A 636 -15.75 -10.61 22.85
C ILE A 636 -15.57 -12.12 22.64
N GLN A 637 -14.43 -12.64 23.08
CA GLN A 637 -14.15 -14.07 23.04
C GLN A 637 -13.63 -14.50 24.42
N ASP A 638 -14.23 -15.56 24.95
CA ASP A 638 -13.85 -16.13 26.24
C ASP A 638 -12.41 -16.65 26.19
N GLY A 639 -11.65 -16.41 27.27
CA GLY A 639 -10.26 -16.86 27.39
C GLY A 639 -9.20 -15.94 26.76
N VAL A 640 -9.58 -14.81 26.16
CA VAL A 640 -8.63 -13.79 25.66
C VAL A 640 -8.32 -12.77 26.75
N GLN A 641 -7.03 -12.48 26.98
CA GLN A 641 -6.60 -11.50 27.98
C GLN A 641 -6.32 -10.12 27.38
N TRP A 642 -6.54 -9.10 28.20
CA TRP A 642 -6.21 -7.70 27.91
C TRP A 642 -4.85 -7.40 28.53
N GLY A 643 -3.80 -7.49 27.73
CA GLY A 643 -2.43 -7.24 28.19
C GLY A 643 -1.55 -8.48 28.36
N ILE A 644 -0.41 -8.28 29.02
CA ILE A 644 0.51 -9.33 29.46
C ILE A 644 0.82 -9.14 30.94
N ASN A 645 1.11 -10.22 31.66
CA ASN A 645 1.35 -10.21 33.10
C ASN A 645 2.49 -11.17 33.48
N SER A 646 3.40 -10.77 34.38
CA SER A 646 4.51 -11.63 34.87
C SER A 646 4.14 -12.58 36.02
N THR A 647 3.00 -12.39 36.70
CA THR A 647 2.63 -13.19 37.88
C THR A 647 2.57 -14.69 37.53
N GLY A 648 3.22 -15.53 38.32
CA GLY A 648 3.22 -16.99 38.15
C GLY A 648 4.07 -17.52 36.98
N LYS A 649 4.77 -16.65 36.24
CA LYS A 649 5.54 -17.03 35.03
C LYS A 649 7.05 -17.10 35.24
N TYR A 650 7.51 -16.96 36.49
CA TYR A 650 8.94 -16.96 36.80
C TYR A 650 9.67 -18.22 36.30
N THR A 651 9.06 -19.41 36.41
CA THR A 651 9.67 -20.66 35.95
C THR A 651 9.97 -20.65 34.45
N ALA A 652 9.02 -20.17 33.63
CA ALA A 652 9.21 -20.04 32.19
C ALA A 652 10.24 -18.96 31.84
N TYR A 653 10.19 -17.82 32.55
CA TYR A 653 11.18 -16.76 32.43
C TYR A 653 12.61 -17.25 32.76
N ALA A 654 12.79 -17.91 33.90
CA ALA A 654 14.08 -18.41 34.37
C ALA A 654 14.67 -19.42 33.38
N LEU A 655 13.86 -20.35 32.87
CA LEU A 655 14.30 -21.29 31.85
C LEU A 655 14.68 -20.59 30.53
N ALA A 656 13.91 -19.60 30.08
CA ALA A 656 14.25 -18.83 28.89
C ALA A 656 15.54 -17.99 29.09
N HIS A 657 15.75 -17.47 30.29
CA HIS A 657 16.94 -16.73 30.68
C HIS A 657 18.18 -17.63 30.69
N GLU A 658 18.11 -18.78 31.35
CA GLU A 658 19.16 -19.80 31.34
C GLU A 658 19.48 -20.28 29.92
N ASN A 659 18.46 -20.45 29.07
CA ASN A 659 18.67 -20.75 27.66
C ASN A 659 19.53 -19.69 26.96
N SER A 660 19.21 -18.40 27.14
CA SER A 660 20.01 -17.31 26.56
C SER A 660 21.44 -17.32 27.06
N ARG A 661 21.67 -17.49 28.38
CA ARG A 661 23.02 -17.59 28.95
C ARG A 661 23.77 -18.82 28.42
N ASN A 662 23.12 -19.97 28.30
CA ASN A 662 23.72 -21.18 27.73
C ASN A 662 24.15 -21.00 26.28
N ILE A 663 23.41 -20.22 25.47
CA ILE A 663 23.84 -19.87 24.11
C ILE A 663 25.15 -19.07 24.14
N ILE A 664 25.27 -18.09 25.03
CA ILE A 664 26.51 -17.29 25.18
C ILE A 664 27.67 -18.14 25.71
N ILE A 665 27.41 -19.04 26.67
CA ILE A 665 28.44 -19.88 27.30
C ILE A 665 28.99 -20.95 26.35
N LYS A 666 28.22 -21.41 25.36
CA LYS A 666 28.67 -22.42 24.39
C LYS A 666 29.91 -22.01 23.60
N ASP A 667 30.18 -20.72 23.46
CA ASP A 667 31.42 -20.19 22.85
C ASP A 667 32.69 -20.47 23.69
N ASN A 668 32.57 -20.91 24.94
CA ASN A 668 33.70 -21.34 25.77
C ASN A 668 34.34 -22.67 25.31
N GLY A 669 33.67 -23.46 24.46
CA GLY A 669 33.95 -24.89 24.23
C GLY A 669 35.22 -25.25 23.44
N ARG A 670 36.41 -24.80 23.86
CA ARG A 670 37.70 -25.14 23.22
C ARG A 670 38.62 -25.97 24.13
N ASP A 671 39.48 -26.80 23.55
CA ASP A 671 40.38 -27.76 24.23
C ASP A 671 41.46 -27.16 25.16
N TYR A 672 41.45 -25.85 25.43
CA TYR A 672 42.49 -25.15 26.18
C TYR A 672 41.90 -24.18 27.20
N TRP A 673 42.58 -24.02 28.34
CA TRP A 673 42.09 -23.25 29.47
C TRP A 673 42.25 -21.74 29.26
N TYR A 674 41.19 -20.98 29.56
CA TYR A 674 41.13 -19.52 29.62
C TYR A 674 41.48 -18.84 28.29
N VAL A 675 41.01 -19.39 27.17
CA VAL A 675 41.28 -18.88 25.80
C VAL A 675 40.19 -17.91 25.35
N PRO A 676 40.53 -16.78 24.69
CA PRO A 676 39.53 -15.84 24.17
C PRO A 676 38.62 -16.50 23.12
N ASN A 677 37.39 -16.00 23.05
CA ASN A 677 36.39 -16.38 22.06
C ASN A 677 35.74 -15.11 21.43
N PRO A 678 35.05 -15.23 20.27
CA PRO A 678 34.46 -14.08 19.60
C PRO A 678 33.45 -13.32 20.47
N THR A 679 32.66 -14.04 21.29
CA THR A 679 31.72 -13.46 22.25
C THR A 679 32.43 -12.54 23.24
N LEU A 680 33.53 -12.97 23.84
CA LEU A 680 34.34 -12.16 24.75
C LEU A 680 34.92 -10.93 24.09
N VAL A 681 35.45 -11.05 22.87
CA VAL A 681 35.97 -9.91 22.13
C VAL A 681 34.87 -8.88 21.86
N SER A 682 33.63 -9.35 21.61
CA SER A 682 32.46 -8.48 21.42
C SER A 682 32.11 -7.65 22.66
N PHE A 683 32.47 -8.09 23.87
CA PHE A 683 32.29 -7.34 25.11
C PHE A 683 33.30 -6.20 25.28
N THR A 684 34.22 -6.03 24.33
CA THR A 684 35.32 -5.06 24.41
C THR A 684 35.42 -4.22 23.14
N ASN A 685 36.30 -3.21 23.14
CA ASN A 685 36.55 -2.37 21.98
C ASN A 685 37.55 -2.94 20.97
N GLY A 686 38.11 -4.13 21.21
CA GLY A 686 39.06 -4.73 20.29
C GLY A 686 38.41 -5.61 19.22
N SER A 687 39.26 -6.18 18.35
CA SER A 687 38.82 -6.95 17.18
C SER A 687 39.78 -8.10 16.88
N GLY A 688 39.25 -9.17 16.29
CA GLY A 688 40.04 -10.36 15.93
C GLY A 688 40.21 -11.35 17.08
N PRO A 689 40.86 -12.50 16.84
CA PRO A 689 40.88 -13.63 17.77
C PRO A 689 41.64 -13.37 19.08
N LEU A 690 42.60 -12.46 19.08
CA LEU A 690 43.37 -12.03 20.26
C LEU A 690 42.99 -10.60 20.69
N GLY A 691 41.84 -10.12 20.23
CA GLY A 691 41.42 -8.73 20.35
C GLY A 691 40.83 -8.34 21.71
N TYR A 692 40.89 -9.19 22.73
CA TYR A 692 40.34 -8.82 24.03
C TYR A 692 41.18 -7.71 24.68
N THR A 693 40.52 -6.64 25.13
CA THR A 693 41.17 -5.48 25.78
C THR A 693 40.77 -5.36 27.25
N LYS A 694 39.57 -4.86 27.50
CA LYS A 694 38.92 -4.80 28.82
C LYS A 694 37.42 -4.79 28.62
N LEU A 695 36.65 -5.20 29.63
CA LEU A 695 35.19 -5.10 29.57
C LEU A 695 34.75 -3.66 29.31
N ASP A 696 33.86 -3.50 28.34
CA ASP A 696 33.17 -2.26 28.05
C ASP A 696 31.70 -2.46 28.47
N PRO A 697 31.22 -1.73 29.50
CA PRO A 697 29.86 -1.89 30.00
C PRO A 697 28.79 -1.75 28.91
N THR A 698 28.99 -0.82 27.97
CA THR A 698 27.98 -0.55 26.95
C THR A 698 27.92 -1.70 25.94
N ARG A 699 29.07 -2.24 25.53
CA ARG A 699 29.11 -3.40 24.63
C ARG A 699 28.64 -4.68 25.28
N LEU A 700 29.00 -4.89 26.54
CA LEU A 700 28.51 -6.02 27.33
C LEU A 700 26.98 -5.98 27.42
N ALA A 701 26.39 -4.84 27.79
CA ALA A 701 24.94 -4.65 27.83
C ALA A 701 24.28 -4.92 26.47
N MET A 702 24.85 -4.41 25.37
CA MET A 702 24.33 -4.66 24.02
C MET A 702 24.40 -6.13 23.62
N SER A 703 25.51 -6.82 23.91
CA SER A 703 25.67 -8.23 23.55
C SER A 703 24.73 -9.13 24.32
N ILE A 704 24.56 -8.89 25.63
CA ILE A 704 23.59 -9.61 26.47
C ILE A 704 22.17 -9.33 25.97
N ALA A 705 21.81 -8.06 25.77
CA ALA A 705 20.46 -7.68 25.33
C ALA A 705 20.12 -8.25 23.95
N LYS A 706 21.11 -8.31 23.04
CA LYS A 706 20.95 -8.94 21.74
C LYS A 706 20.66 -10.43 21.90
N SER A 707 21.43 -11.14 22.75
CA SER A 707 21.18 -12.55 23.05
C SER A 707 19.78 -12.75 23.63
N ASP A 708 19.39 -11.97 24.63
CA ASP A 708 18.08 -12.11 25.28
C ASP A 708 16.92 -11.79 24.34
N SER A 709 17.08 -10.79 23.47
CA SER A 709 16.06 -10.47 22.46
C SER A 709 15.82 -11.61 21.46
N GLN A 710 16.81 -12.47 21.24
CA GLN A 710 16.74 -13.59 20.31
C GLN A 710 16.49 -14.94 21.00
N HIS A 711 16.95 -15.14 22.23
CA HIS A 711 16.96 -16.46 22.88
C HIS A 711 16.18 -16.52 24.20
N LEU A 712 15.69 -15.38 24.70
CA LEU A 712 14.84 -15.29 25.89
C LEU A 712 13.45 -14.77 25.52
N LEU A 713 13.35 -13.52 25.02
CA LEU A 713 12.07 -12.84 24.78
C LEU A 713 11.09 -13.60 23.87
N PRO A 714 11.52 -14.33 22.81
CA PRO A 714 10.58 -15.11 22.00
C PRO A 714 9.86 -16.21 22.80
N TYR A 715 10.50 -16.74 23.84
CA TYR A 715 9.95 -17.79 24.71
C TYR A 715 9.02 -17.24 25.80
N LEU A 716 8.81 -15.92 25.85
CA LEU A 716 7.79 -15.30 26.71
C LEU A 716 6.44 -15.09 25.99
N ALA A 717 6.34 -15.52 24.73
CA ALA A 717 5.10 -15.52 23.97
C ALA A 717 4.77 -16.95 23.52
N GLY A 718 3.71 -17.53 24.08
CA GLY A 718 3.31 -18.92 23.91
C GLY A 718 1.98 -19.07 23.19
N SER A 719 1.05 -19.80 23.81
CA SER A 719 -0.27 -20.14 23.26
C SER A 719 -1.41 -19.28 23.82
N GLN A 720 -1.16 -18.41 24.80
CA GLN A 720 -2.21 -17.58 25.40
C GLN A 720 -2.63 -16.45 24.44
N PRO A 721 -3.91 -16.39 24.03
CA PRO A 721 -4.42 -15.31 23.19
C PRO A 721 -4.55 -14.00 23.97
N ILE A 722 -4.06 -12.92 23.35
CA ILE A 722 -4.14 -11.56 23.87
C ILE A 722 -4.82 -10.64 22.85
N VAL A 723 -5.46 -9.58 23.33
CA VAL A 723 -6.06 -8.57 22.45
C VAL A 723 -4.96 -7.74 21.76
N ALA A 724 -5.15 -7.50 20.47
CA ALA A 724 -4.38 -6.62 19.62
C ALA A 724 -5.29 -5.61 18.91
N ARG A 725 -4.79 -4.39 18.66
CA ARG A 725 -5.45 -3.42 17.78
C ARG A 725 -4.90 -3.57 16.38
N SER A 726 -5.75 -3.92 15.42
CA SER A 726 -5.43 -3.95 14.00
C SER A 726 -5.85 -2.66 13.31
N TYR A 727 -4.90 -2.03 12.65
CA TYR A 727 -5.08 -0.88 11.78
C TYR A 727 -4.88 -1.33 10.33
N PRO A 728 -5.96 -1.67 9.60
CA PRO A 728 -5.86 -2.13 8.22
C PRO A 728 -5.40 -0.99 7.31
N ASP A 729 -4.56 -1.28 6.32
CA ASP A 729 -4.12 -0.29 5.34
C ASP A 729 -5.32 0.30 4.58
N LYS A 730 -5.29 1.62 4.35
CA LYS A 730 -6.28 2.29 3.50
C LYS A 730 -5.81 2.31 2.06
N THR A 731 -6.70 2.01 1.13
CA THR A 731 -6.43 2.16 -0.30
C THR A 731 -6.88 3.55 -0.75
N VAL A 732 -5.92 4.45 -0.98
CA VAL A 732 -6.17 5.78 -1.52
C VAL A 732 -5.93 5.80 -3.02
N ALA A 733 -6.70 6.62 -3.74
CA ALA A 733 -6.50 6.85 -5.15
C ALA A 733 -5.87 8.23 -5.39
N TYR A 734 -4.94 8.25 -6.33
CA TYR A 734 -4.24 9.45 -6.79
C TYR A 734 -4.54 9.66 -8.26
N VAL A 735 -4.60 10.93 -8.65
CA VAL A 735 -4.95 11.31 -10.00
C VAL A 735 -3.80 12.05 -10.66
N LYS A 736 -3.40 11.59 -11.84
CA LYS A 736 -2.42 12.24 -12.70
C LYS A 736 -3.07 12.59 -14.03
N ILE A 737 -2.78 13.80 -14.51
CA ILE A 737 -3.28 14.28 -15.80
C ILE A 737 -2.08 14.46 -16.71
N SER A 738 -2.18 13.92 -17.93
CA SER A 738 -1.21 14.25 -18.97
C SER A 738 -1.47 15.65 -19.52
N GLN A 739 -0.73 16.63 -19.01
CA GLN A 739 -0.83 18.04 -19.42
C GLN A 739 -0.62 18.22 -20.92
N LEU A 740 0.31 17.47 -21.51
CA LEU A 740 0.59 17.50 -22.95
C LEU A 740 -0.62 17.06 -23.76
N TRP A 741 -1.20 15.89 -23.46
CA TRP A 741 -2.36 15.38 -24.19
C TRP A 741 -3.61 16.24 -23.98
N LEU A 742 -3.80 16.79 -22.77
CA LEU A 742 -4.85 17.76 -22.49
C LEU A 742 -4.68 19.02 -23.35
N GLY A 743 -3.47 19.58 -23.40
CA GLY A 743 -3.15 20.76 -24.21
C GLY A 743 -3.34 20.53 -25.72
N ILE A 744 -2.86 19.40 -26.24
CA ILE A 744 -3.04 19.01 -27.65
C ILE A 744 -4.54 18.88 -27.97
N LEU A 745 -5.31 18.21 -27.11
CA LEU A 745 -6.74 18.05 -27.31
C LEU A 745 -7.46 19.40 -27.32
N LEU A 746 -7.20 20.27 -26.33
CA LEU A 746 -7.82 21.59 -26.28
C LEU A 746 -7.45 22.46 -27.48
N LEU A 747 -6.22 22.35 -28.00
CA LEU A 747 -5.81 23.01 -29.24
C LEU A 747 -6.57 22.47 -30.46
N ILE A 748 -6.77 21.15 -30.55
CA ILE A 748 -7.61 20.54 -31.60
C ILE A 748 -9.05 21.07 -31.51
N MET A 749 -9.61 21.16 -30.30
CA MET A 749 -10.97 21.67 -30.09
C MET A 749 -11.10 23.16 -30.43
N LEU A 750 -10.10 23.96 -30.07
CA LEU A 750 -10.02 25.36 -30.42
C LEU A 750 -9.99 25.51 -31.94
N THR A 751 -9.05 24.83 -32.62
CA THR A 751 -8.89 24.91 -34.08
C THR A 751 -10.12 24.43 -34.83
N LEU A 752 -10.79 23.36 -34.39
CA LEU A 752 -12.06 22.92 -34.97
C LEU A 752 -13.17 23.97 -34.82
N GLY A 753 -13.25 24.65 -33.68
CA GLY A 753 -14.20 25.76 -33.48
C GLY A 753 -13.93 26.94 -34.41
N TYR A 754 -12.67 27.32 -34.60
CA TYR A 754 -12.28 28.36 -35.57
C TYR A 754 -12.62 27.97 -37.01
N ILE A 755 -12.34 26.71 -37.40
CA ILE A 755 -12.69 26.21 -38.74
C ILE A 755 -14.22 26.26 -38.94
N ALA A 756 -14.99 25.78 -37.97
CA ALA A 756 -16.44 25.77 -38.03
C ALA A 756 -17.04 27.19 -38.10
N ALA A 757 -16.47 28.17 -37.39
CA ALA A 757 -16.96 29.54 -37.34
C ALA A 757 -16.54 30.40 -38.54
N ILE A 758 -15.32 30.23 -39.06
CA ILE A 758 -14.78 31.08 -40.14
C ILE A 758 -15.25 30.61 -41.50
N PHE A 759 -15.30 29.29 -41.73
CA PHE A 759 -15.60 28.72 -43.03
C PHE A 759 -17.09 28.40 -43.21
N VAL A 760 -17.99 29.29 -42.78
CA VAL A 760 -19.43 29.16 -43.11
C VAL A 760 -19.66 29.75 -44.50
N PRO A 761 -19.91 28.92 -45.53
CA PRO A 761 -20.09 29.42 -46.89
C PRO A 761 -21.40 30.21 -47.03
N ARG A 762 -21.39 31.27 -47.84
CA ARG A 762 -22.62 31.95 -48.24
C ARG A 762 -23.48 31.04 -49.11
N LEU A 763 -24.79 31.26 -49.08
CA LEU A 763 -25.71 30.50 -49.93
C LEU A 763 -25.37 30.70 -51.42
N PRO A 764 -25.71 29.72 -52.29
CA PRO A 764 -25.67 29.90 -53.74
C PRO A 764 -26.35 31.22 -54.12
N LEU A 765 -25.92 31.86 -55.22
CA LEU A 765 -26.52 33.11 -55.72
C LEU A 765 -26.24 34.37 -54.85
N GLY A 766 -25.30 34.29 -53.90
CA GLY A 766 -24.93 35.44 -53.07
C GLY A 766 -25.97 35.82 -52.01
N LEU A 767 -26.94 34.94 -51.77
CA LEU A 767 -28.04 35.15 -50.84
C LEU A 767 -27.54 35.18 -49.38
N PRO A 768 -28.16 35.99 -48.51
CA PRO A 768 -27.83 36.02 -47.08
C PRO A 768 -28.19 34.70 -46.40
N LYS A 769 -27.49 34.38 -45.31
CA LYS A 769 -27.76 33.20 -44.48
C LYS A 769 -29.23 33.08 -44.14
N ARG A 770 -29.73 31.85 -44.13
CA ARG A 770 -31.01 31.50 -43.51
C ARG A 770 -30.79 30.47 -42.40
N ASP A 771 -31.38 30.71 -41.24
CA ASP A 771 -31.38 29.77 -40.13
C ASP A 771 -32.59 28.83 -40.22
N PHE A 772 -32.74 27.93 -39.25
CA PHE A 772 -33.95 27.10 -39.13
C PHE A 772 -35.11 27.81 -38.42
N GLY A 773 -35.02 29.13 -38.24
CA GLY A 773 -36.03 29.94 -37.59
C GLY A 773 -37.27 30.15 -38.46
N VAL A 774 -38.43 30.31 -37.82
CA VAL A 774 -39.73 30.50 -38.50
C VAL A 774 -39.71 31.67 -39.49
N PHE A 775 -38.98 32.75 -39.17
CA PHE A 775 -38.84 33.91 -40.05
C PHE A 775 -38.00 33.62 -41.30
N SER A 776 -36.95 32.79 -41.19
CA SER A 776 -36.19 32.33 -42.35
C SER A 776 -37.04 31.44 -43.26
N TRP A 777 -37.96 30.66 -42.68
CA TRP A 777 -38.94 29.87 -43.44
C TRP A 777 -39.96 30.75 -44.16
N LEU A 778 -40.55 31.73 -43.45
CA LEU A 778 -41.53 32.65 -44.03
C LEU A 778 -40.91 33.52 -45.14
N ALA A 779 -39.66 33.94 -45.00
CA ALA A 779 -38.94 34.70 -46.02
C ALA A 779 -38.50 33.84 -47.22
N ALA A 780 -38.55 32.51 -47.11
CA ALA A 780 -38.12 31.59 -48.16
C ALA A 780 -39.26 31.04 -49.02
N ILE A 781 -40.46 31.02 -48.48
CA ILE A 781 -41.63 30.40 -49.10
C ILE A 781 -42.54 31.54 -49.58
N GLU A 782 -42.52 31.82 -50.88
CA GLU A 782 -43.45 32.78 -51.49
C GLU A 782 -44.89 32.21 -51.48
N GLY A 783 -45.89 33.09 -51.45
CA GLY A 783 -47.29 32.77 -51.14
C GLY A 783 -47.88 31.60 -51.93
N ASP A 784 -47.48 31.37 -53.19
CA ASP A 784 -48.02 30.29 -54.02
C ASP A 784 -47.68 28.87 -53.55
N ALA A 785 -46.59 28.67 -52.81
CA ALA A 785 -46.26 27.38 -52.21
C ALA A 785 -47.08 27.09 -50.93
N ILE A 786 -47.56 28.15 -50.26
CA ILE A 786 -48.50 28.04 -49.12
C ILE A 786 -49.94 27.87 -49.65
N VAL A 787 -50.26 28.40 -50.82
CA VAL A 787 -51.56 28.27 -51.52
C VAL A 787 -51.82 26.84 -52.04
N GLY A 788 -50.77 26.01 -52.20
CA GLY A 788 -50.88 24.58 -52.51
C GLY A 788 -51.39 23.71 -51.36
N ILE A 789 -51.49 24.26 -50.15
CA ILE A 789 -52.21 23.64 -49.03
C ILE A 789 -53.68 24.03 -49.21
N PRO A 790 -54.62 23.08 -49.40
CA PRO A 790 -56.02 23.39 -49.67
C PRO A 790 -56.55 24.38 -48.65
N THR A 791 -57.13 25.49 -49.12
CA THR A 791 -57.60 26.62 -48.32
C THR A 791 -58.57 26.14 -47.23
N GLY A 792 -58.11 26.16 -45.97
CA GLY A 792 -58.91 25.76 -44.82
C GLY A 792 -58.12 25.11 -43.68
N VAL A 793 -57.02 25.74 -43.23
CA VAL A 793 -56.39 25.34 -41.97
C VAL A 793 -57.30 25.81 -40.83
N GLY A 794 -58.18 24.92 -40.37
CA GLY A 794 -59.06 25.19 -39.24
C GLY A 794 -58.24 25.44 -37.97
N ARG A 795 -58.69 26.36 -37.11
CA ARG A 795 -58.03 26.74 -35.84
C ARG A 795 -57.81 25.57 -34.86
N TYR A 796 -58.28 24.37 -35.18
CA TYR A 796 -58.27 23.16 -34.37
C TYR A 796 -57.69 21.92 -35.10
N GLU A 797 -57.08 22.05 -36.28
CA GLU A 797 -56.45 20.89 -36.93
C GLU A 797 -55.19 20.43 -36.18
N HIS A 798 -55.07 19.12 -35.94
CA HIS A 798 -53.89 18.56 -35.31
C HIS A 798 -52.69 18.59 -36.27
N LEU A 799 -51.51 18.94 -35.74
CA LEU A 799 -50.26 19.08 -36.50
C LEU A 799 -49.88 17.81 -37.29
N ALA A 800 -50.33 16.64 -36.83
CA ALA A 800 -50.17 15.36 -37.52
C ALA A 800 -50.98 15.27 -38.83
N GLU A 801 -52.19 15.82 -38.85
CA GLU A 801 -53.08 15.81 -40.02
C GLU A 801 -52.58 16.79 -41.10
N LEU A 802 -52.09 17.96 -40.67
CA LEU A 802 -51.40 18.92 -41.54
C LEU A 802 -50.13 18.32 -42.14
N LYS A 803 -49.34 17.59 -41.34
CA LYS A 803 -48.16 16.87 -41.83
C LYS A 803 -48.53 15.81 -42.86
N GLN A 804 -49.64 15.09 -42.67
CA GLN A 804 -50.09 14.03 -43.59
C GLN A 804 -50.64 14.60 -44.92
N ARG A 805 -51.32 15.75 -44.89
CA ARG A 805 -51.83 16.45 -46.09
C ARG A 805 -50.73 17.20 -46.84
N GLY A 806 -49.78 17.78 -46.12
CA GLY A 806 -48.68 18.58 -46.68
C GLY A 806 -47.44 17.79 -47.08
N LYS A 807 -47.38 16.48 -46.81
CA LYS A 807 -46.15 15.67 -46.95
C LYS A 807 -45.50 15.74 -48.34
N ASP A 808 -46.31 15.80 -49.39
CA ASP A 808 -45.88 15.77 -50.80
C ASP A 808 -45.70 17.18 -51.40
N VAL A 809 -46.03 18.24 -50.64
CA VAL A 809 -45.85 19.63 -51.09
C VAL A 809 -44.35 19.89 -51.25
N LYS A 810 -43.96 20.28 -52.46
CA LYS A 810 -42.56 20.60 -52.78
C LYS A 810 -42.24 22.03 -52.40
N VAL A 811 -41.28 22.20 -51.51
CA VAL A 811 -40.70 23.50 -51.19
C VAL A 811 -39.70 23.85 -52.30
N ARG A 812 -39.91 25.01 -52.93
CA ARG A 812 -39.07 25.56 -54.00
C ARG A 812 -38.56 26.93 -53.59
N TYR A 813 -37.33 27.21 -53.98
CA TYR A 813 -36.74 28.54 -53.91
C TYR A 813 -36.95 29.22 -55.26
N THR A 814 -37.60 30.40 -55.29
CA THR A 814 -37.71 31.21 -56.51
C THR A 814 -36.37 31.87 -56.82
N ALA A 815 -35.74 31.46 -57.91
CA ALA A 815 -34.56 32.14 -58.43
C ALA A 815 -35.02 33.37 -59.24
N PRO A 816 -34.31 34.50 -59.19
CA PRO A 816 -34.37 35.55 -60.21
C PRO A 816 -34.23 34.95 -61.60
N ASP A 817 -34.89 35.55 -62.59
CA ASP A 817 -34.92 35.08 -63.97
C ASP A 817 -33.50 34.83 -64.51
N GLU A 818 -33.34 33.88 -65.44
CA GLU A 818 -32.02 33.50 -66.01
C GLU A 818 -31.26 34.71 -66.61
N ASN A 819 -31.99 35.76 -66.99
CA ASN A 819 -31.46 37.04 -67.49
C ASN A 819 -30.72 37.86 -66.42
N ASP A 820 -31.11 37.78 -65.15
CA ASP A 820 -30.51 38.59 -64.06
C ASP A 820 -29.11 38.10 -63.64
N TRP A 821 -28.77 36.84 -63.96
CA TRP A 821 -27.50 36.21 -63.57
C TRP A 821 -26.38 36.34 -64.62
N THR A 822 -26.70 36.83 -65.81
CA THR A 822 -25.72 36.99 -66.90
C THR A 822 -24.98 38.34 -66.87
N LEU A 823 -25.39 39.26 -65.99
CA LEU A 823 -24.88 40.63 -65.90
C LEU A 823 -23.94 40.91 -64.70
N SER A 824 -23.48 39.89 -63.98
CA SER A 824 -22.54 40.03 -62.85
C SER A 824 -21.20 39.35 -63.07
#